data_AF-A0AAN6EZA2-F1
#
_entry.id   AF-A0AAN6EZA2-F1
#
_cell.length_a   1.000
_cell.length_b   1.000
_cell.length_c   1.000
_cell.angle_alpha   90.00
_cell.angle_beta   90.00
_cell.angle_gamma   90.00
#
_symmetry.space_group_name_H-M   'P 1'
#
loop_
_entity.id
_entity.type
_entity.pdbx_description
1 polymer ?
#
loop_
_entity_poly.entity_id
_entity_poly.type
_entity_poly.pdbx_seq_one_letter_code
_entity_poly.pdbx_strand_id
1 'polypeptide(L)'
;MSALLVTGLLAALVASPVSAFWRLPCKSPIVVERADPIVSPGQVSNHLHTIMGGNAFDFTMDYNTTQKSTCSSCTVIGDNSNYWTPTLFFQHQNGSFESVNQIGGATVYYLQRKGDGETLKAFPPGFRMVAGNPFKRTGGDDFASQAVSYACLNYNGPATAETPMFPNYNCPDGLRAQVFFPSCWNGKDLDTPDHKSHVSYPTGSYNSGSCPPDFPVHLISIFYEVIWDTGKFANMWYGKGQPFVWSMGDPTGYGHHGDFIMGWDPELLQSAVDECTNDSGRVEDCPVFKLIPDSQAEGCRIQPEVDEPVSGVLSALPGCNPVQPGPTASPQSGCGAPTKITPSNATFFTDLTSKGWSYTGCGTDNYYNRILTGANQANDQMTNENCVAFCESKGFSVAGTEYGRECYCGNSIPSSGAPVPGVVGNCQMQCMGDNSEFCGGPSTLSLYQKCTGDSCTNAQFGVSSGSSQVVAPSGSSSSSSPGTKTSAASAPAGSSAQGSSSGSATSTIVSAVAPGSESPTTLATVTTSKAAAISSTTSSEYQVVPVNTVSVNTNSSTESTSPSPTSSSSPATDPSTDDDADAVIDVAAAMSSMRNTTPNISDSGSASSDAMASGDADAVSAPQTPGSSAPTPGTSSLSSPTKAAHSSSVS
;
A
#
# COMPACT_ATOMS: atom_id res chain seq x y z
N MET A 1 -55.95 48.25 -11.51
CA MET A 1 -54.71 48.42 -12.31
C MET A 1 -53.56 48.60 -11.36
N SER A 2 -52.54 47.72 -11.43
CA SER A 2 -51.14 47.91 -11.01
C SER A 2 -50.50 46.52 -11.07
N ALA A 3 -49.50 46.33 -11.93
CA ALA A 3 -48.80 45.05 -12.06
C ALA A 3 -47.46 45.13 -11.33
N LEU A 4 -47.12 44.11 -10.54
CA LEU A 4 -45.75 43.95 -10.05
C LEU A 4 -44.89 43.38 -11.18
N LEU A 5 -43.76 44.03 -11.45
CA LEU A 5 -42.66 43.43 -12.19
C LEU A 5 -41.73 42.76 -11.19
N VAL A 6 -41.75 41.43 -11.16
CA VAL A 6 -40.77 40.63 -10.42
C VAL A 6 -39.65 40.26 -11.39
N THR A 7 -38.49 40.90 -11.25
CA THR A 7 -37.26 40.48 -11.92
C THR A 7 -36.74 39.21 -11.25
N GLY A 8 -37.05 38.06 -11.84
CA GLY A 8 -36.52 36.76 -11.38
C GLY A 8 -35.02 36.67 -11.64
N LEU A 9 -34.22 36.64 -10.58
CA LEU A 9 -32.80 36.35 -10.66
C LEU A 9 -32.61 34.85 -10.94
N LEU A 10 -32.36 34.48 -12.20
CA LEU A 10 -31.92 33.13 -12.53
C LEU A 10 -30.49 32.95 -12.05
N ALA A 11 -30.34 32.41 -10.83
CA ALA A 11 -29.09 31.82 -10.38
C ALA A 11 -28.83 30.57 -11.26
N ALA A 12 -28.02 30.75 -12.30
CA ALA A 12 -27.56 29.63 -13.11
C ALA A 12 -26.62 28.79 -12.25
N LEU A 13 -27.13 27.66 -11.74
CA LEU A 13 -26.31 26.57 -11.26
C LEU A 13 -25.51 26.03 -12.45
N VAL A 14 -24.35 26.64 -12.69
CA VAL A 14 -23.29 26.05 -13.51
C VAL A 14 -22.78 24.86 -12.72
N ALA A 15 -23.39 23.69 -12.96
CA ALA A 15 -22.78 22.44 -12.59
C ALA A 15 -21.45 22.37 -13.35
N SER A 16 -20.34 22.53 -12.64
CA SER A 16 -19.02 22.22 -13.17
C SER A 16 -19.09 20.81 -13.76
N PRO A 17 -18.67 20.58 -15.01
CA PRO A 17 -18.70 19.25 -15.59
C PRO A 17 -17.82 18.35 -14.73
N VAL A 18 -18.44 17.37 -14.08
CA VAL A 18 -17.72 16.39 -13.26
C VAL A 18 -16.74 15.70 -14.19
N SER A 19 -15.45 15.96 -13.99
CA SER A 19 -14.42 15.37 -14.83
C SER A 19 -14.38 13.89 -14.52
N ALA A 20 -14.89 13.07 -15.45
CA ALA A 20 -15.00 11.65 -15.27
C ALA A 20 -13.63 10.99 -15.00
N PHE A 21 -13.66 9.82 -14.40
CA PHE A 21 -12.47 9.18 -13.87
C PHE A 21 -12.70 7.69 -13.64
N TRP A 22 -11.64 6.97 -13.31
CA TRP A 22 -11.76 5.70 -12.60
C TRP A 22 -10.78 5.63 -11.42
N ARG A 23 -11.19 4.84 -10.42
CA ARG A 23 -10.40 4.50 -9.24
C ARG A 23 -9.89 3.08 -9.40
N LEU A 24 -8.65 2.91 -9.81
CA LEU A 24 -7.98 1.61 -9.86
C LEU A 24 -7.62 1.20 -8.41
N PRO A 25 -8.21 0.14 -7.85
CA PRO A 25 -7.88 -0.30 -6.50
C PRO A 25 -6.73 -1.30 -6.55
N CYS A 26 -5.59 -0.92 -5.98
CA CYS A 26 -4.42 -1.77 -5.79
C CYS A 26 -4.44 -2.31 -4.35
N LYS A 27 -4.93 -3.55 -4.20
CA LYS A 27 -5.50 -4.07 -2.93
C LYS A 27 -4.47 -4.22 -1.80
N SER A 28 -3.19 -4.38 -2.14
CA SER A 28 -2.07 -4.46 -1.19
C SER A 28 -0.73 -4.40 -1.92
N PRO A 29 0.39 -4.10 -1.22
CA PRO A 29 1.69 -3.98 -1.84
C PRO A 29 2.19 -5.31 -2.40
N ILE A 30 2.76 -5.33 -3.61
CA ILE A 30 3.48 -6.51 -4.10
C ILE A 30 4.74 -6.78 -3.26
N VAL A 31 5.37 -5.72 -2.74
CA VAL A 31 6.51 -5.77 -1.82
C VAL A 31 6.63 -4.44 -1.04
N VAL A 32 7.36 -4.48 0.08
CA VAL A 32 7.81 -3.29 0.83
C VAL A 32 9.30 -3.45 1.08
N GLU A 33 10.12 -2.70 0.33
CA GLU A 33 11.59 -2.79 0.42
C GLU A 33 12.27 -1.51 -0.10
N ARG A 34 13.60 -1.45 -0.01
CA ARG A 34 14.39 -0.35 -0.58
C ARG A 34 14.70 -0.59 -2.05
N ALA A 35 13.65 -0.63 -2.86
CA ALA A 35 13.73 -0.67 -4.32
C ALA A 35 13.24 0.64 -4.94
N ASP A 36 13.97 1.15 -5.93
CA ASP A 36 13.58 2.32 -6.73
C ASP A 36 14.25 2.25 -8.12
N PRO A 37 13.60 1.61 -9.11
CA PRO A 37 14.15 1.47 -10.46
C PRO A 37 14.07 2.77 -11.30
N ILE A 38 13.55 3.87 -10.75
CA ILE A 38 13.63 5.18 -11.38
C ILE A 38 14.89 5.90 -10.88
N VAL A 39 14.98 6.16 -9.56
CA VAL A 39 16.01 7.02 -8.96
C VAL A 39 17.28 6.25 -8.59
N SER A 40 17.20 4.93 -8.34
CA SER A 40 18.32 4.08 -7.92
C SER A 40 18.47 2.81 -8.79
N PRO A 41 18.46 2.89 -10.13
CA PRO A 41 18.40 1.73 -11.00
C PRO A 41 19.58 0.76 -10.78
N GLY A 42 19.24 -0.50 -10.50
CA GLY A 42 20.18 -1.58 -10.20
C GLY A 42 20.90 -1.45 -8.86
N GLN A 43 20.44 -0.59 -7.95
CA GLN A 43 21.02 -0.36 -6.62
C GLN A 43 19.94 -0.35 -5.53
N VAL A 44 20.31 -0.62 -4.29
CA VAL A 44 19.39 -0.51 -3.16
C VAL A 44 19.07 0.97 -2.91
N SER A 45 17.78 1.31 -2.86
CA SER A 45 17.26 2.67 -2.66
C SER A 45 17.76 3.30 -1.36
N ASN A 46 17.80 4.62 -1.34
CA ASN A 46 18.13 5.40 -0.14
C ASN A 46 17.12 5.20 1.01
N HIS A 47 15.85 4.91 0.72
CA HIS A 47 14.80 4.78 1.74
C HIS A 47 13.70 3.79 1.33
N LEU A 48 12.89 3.37 2.30
CA LEU A 48 11.90 2.30 2.15
C LEU A 48 10.67 2.75 1.35
N HIS A 49 10.31 1.99 0.33
CA HIS A 49 9.11 2.19 -0.46
C HIS A 49 8.09 1.06 -0.26
N THR A 50 6.82 1.39 -0.42
CA THR A 50 5.70 0.47 -0.48
C THR A 50 5.19 0.43 -1.91
N ILE A 51 5.30 -0.72 -2.58
CA ILE A 51 5.18 -0.84 -4.04
C ILE A 51 3.94 -1.63 -4.44
N MET A 52 3.21 -1.15 -5.44
CA MET A 52 1.97 -1.70 -6.00
C MET A 52 2.16 -2.09 -7.48
N GLY A 53 1.23 -2.88 -8.02
CA GLY A 53 1.11 -3.12 -9.46
C GLY A 53 1.64 -4.48 -9.92
N GLY A 54 2.28 -4.53 -11.10
CA GLY A 54 2.75 -5.77 -11.74
C GLY A 54 3.88 -6.48 -10.97
N ASN A 55 3.82 -7.81 -10.86
CA ASN A 55 4.82 -8.63 -10.14
C ASN A 55 6.13 -8.90 -10.90
N ALA A 56 6.34 -8.28 -12.07
CA ALA A 56 7.65 -8.24 -12.71
C ALA A 56 8.49 -7.00 -12.32
N PHE A 57 8.10 -6.30 -11.26
CA PHE A 57 8.89 -5.25 -10.62
C PHE A 57 10.30 -5.78 -10.28
N ASP A 58 11.32 -5.03 -10.68
CA ASP A 58 12.75 -5.40 -10.65
C ASP A 58 13.58 -4.12 -10.51
N PHE A 59 14.74 -4.18 -9.85
CA PHE A 59 15.61 -3.03 -9.60
C PHE A 59 16.09 -2.30 -10.87
N THR A 60 16.00 -2.91 -12.05
CA THR A 60 16.41 -2.38 -13.35
C THR A 60 15.26 -2.26 -14.36
N MET A 61 14.01 -2.33 -13.91
CA MET A 61 12.85 -2.49 -14.80
C MET A 61 12.61 -1.34 -15.82
N ASP A 62 12.00 -1.76 -16.92
CA ASP A 62 11.49 -0.96 -18.02
C ASP A 62 10.10 -1.46 -18.46
N TYR A 63 9.50 -0.87 -19.48
CA TYR A 63 8.22 -1.34 -20.03
C TYR A 63 8.27 -2.78 -20.57
N ASN A 64 9.39 -3.23 -21.16
CA ASN A 64 9.51 -4.63 -21.57
C ASN A 64 9.55 -5.58 -20.35
N THR A 65 9.83 -5.05 -19.17
CA THR A 65 9.86 -5.77 -17.91
C THR A 65 8.51 -5.76 -17.21
N THR A 66 7.74 -4.66 -17.21
CA THR A 66 6.34 -4.67 -16.74
C THR A 66 5.51 -5.74 -17.46
N GLN A 67 5.69 -5.88 -18.79
CA GLN A 67 4.98 -6.88 -19.59
C GLN A 67 5.40 -8.35 -19.35
N LYS A 68 6.32 -8.63 -18.41
CA LYS A 68 6.60 -9.99 -17.93
C LYS A 68 5.71 -10.40 -16.74
N SER A 69 4.88 -9.50 -16.22
CA SER A 69 4.06 -9.74 -15.04
C SER A 69 3.04 -10.86 -15.25
N THR A 70 2.96 -11.78 -14.29
CA THR A 70 1.97 -12.88 -14.22
C THR A 70 0.81 -12.57 -13.27
N CYS A 71 0.93 -11.56 -12.40
CA CYS A 71 -0.15 -10.93 -11.68
C CYS A 71 0.09 -9.42 -11.52
N SER A 72 -0.96 -8.68 -11.16
CA SER A 72 -0.90 -7.30 -10.70
C SER A 72 -1.65 -7.21 -9.36
N SER A 73 -1.20 -6.37 -8.43
CA SER A 73 -1.98 -6.09 -7.21
C SER A 73 -3.13 -5.12 -7.43
N CYS A 74 -3.24 -4.57 -8.64
CA CYS A 74 -4.33 -3.73 -9.10
C CYS A 74 -5.35 -4.54 -9.93
N THR A 75 -6.66 -4.28 -9.77
CA THR A 75 -7.68 -5.24 -10.24
C THR A 75 -7.96 -5.26 -11.74
N VAL A 76 -7.44 -4.32 -12.55
CA VAL A 76 -7.71 -4.27 -14.00
C VAL A 76 -6.73 -5.16 -14.77
N ILE A 77 -7.26 -6.15 -15.49
CA ILE A 77 -6.50 -6.98 -16.43
C ILE A 77 -6.04 -6.09 -17.58
N GLY A 78 -4.72 -6.03 -17.77
CA GLY A 78 -4.07 -5.14 -18.73
C GLY A 78 -3.36 -3.95 -18.08
N ASP A 79 -3.40 -3.80 -16.75
CA ASP A 79 -2.48 -2.92 -16.03
C ASP A 79 -1.35 -3.69 -15.33
N ASN A 80 -0.17 -3.69 -15.97
CA ASN A 80 1.08 -4.18 -15.38
C ASN A 80 1.99 -3.02 -14.92
N SER A 81 1.48 -1.79 -14.82
CA SER A 81 2.24 -0.64 -14.29
C SER A 81 2.72 -0.89 -12.87
N ASN A 82 3.70 -0.10 -12.42
CA ASN A 82 4.09 -0.07 -11.02
C ASN A 82 3.98 1.35 -10.47
N TYR A 83 3.49 1.41 -9.22
CA TYR A 83 3.17 2.64 -8.50
C TYR A 83 3.76 2.51 -7.10
N TRP A 84 4.55 3.47 -6.62
CA TRP A 84 5.09 3.40 -5.25
C TRP A 84 5.16 4.74 -4.52
N THR A 85 5.26 4.63 -3.20
CA THR A 85 5.29 5.71 -2.20
C THR A 85 6.29 5.35 -1.10
N PRO A 86 6.90 6.32 -0.40
CA PRO A 86 7.52 6.10 0.90
C PRO A 86 6.58 5.37 1.88
N THR A 87 7.16 4.54 2.75
CA THR A 87 6.45 3.83 3.83
C THR A 87 6.34 4.70 5.08
N LEU A 88 5.17 4.72 5.74
CA LEU A 88 4.95 5.48 6.98
C LEU A 88 5.35 4.67 8.24
N PHE A 89 5.99 5.32 9.20
CA PHE A 89 6.34 4.75 10.51
C PHE A 89 5.78 5.61 11.65
N PHE A 90 5.37 4.99 12.73
CA PHE A 90 5.14 5.63 14.03
C PHE A 90 6.45 5.62 14.82
N GLN A 91 6.96 6.79 15.23
CA GLN A 91 8.08 6.88 16.15
C GLN A 91 7.58 6.78 17.60
N HIS A 92 8.06 5.81 18.36
CA HIS A 92 7.77 5.62 19.79
C HIS A 92 8.59 6.57 20.68
N GLN A 93 8.09 6.84 21.90
CA GLN A 93 8.76 7.74 22.87
C GLN A 93 10.16 7.26 23.31
N ASN A 94 10.45 5.96 23.22
CA ASN A 94 11.76 5.36 23.48
C ASN A 94 12.76 5.53 22.31
N GLY A 95 12.31 6.04 21.16
CA GLY A 95 13.09 6.20 19.94
C GLY A 95 13.01 5.05 18.91
N SER A 96 12.30 3.95 19.19
CA SER A 96 12.04 2.91 18.18
C SER A 96 10.96 3.34 17.17
N PHE A 97 10.92 2.69 16.02
CA PHE A 97 9.97 2.97 14.94
C PHE A 97 9.08 1.75 14.70
N GLU A 98 7.81 1.94 14.39
CA GLU A 98 6.88 0.86 14.07
C GLU A 98 6.21 1.11 12.71
N SER A 99 6.26 0.14 11.80
CA SER A 99 5.66 0.28 10.47
C SER A 99 4.14 0.45 10.57
N VAL A 100 3.60 1.52 9.99
CA VAL A 100 2.16 1.72 9.91
C VAL A 100 1.61 0.90 8.73
N ASN A 101 0.58 0.08 8.97
CA ASN A 101 -0.05 -0.69 7.90
C ASN A 101 -0.96 0.19 7.03
N GLN A 102 -1.16 -0.20 5.77
CA GLN A 102 -2.15 0.42 4.90
C GLN A 102 -3.55 -0.17 5.14
N ILE A 103 -4.59 0.64 4.91
CA ILE A 103 -6.00 0.22 4.91
C ILE A 103 -6.44 0.07 3.45
N GLY A 104 -6.56 -1.17 2.96
CA GLY A 104 -7.01 -1.47 1.59
C GLY A 104 -5.96 -1.27 0.49
N GLY A 105 -4.70 -1.03 0.84
CA GLY A 105 -3.60 -0.82 -0.10
C GLY A 105 -3.52 0.63 -0.59
N ALA A 106 -3.68 0.82 -1.90
CA ALA A 106 -3.69 2.13 -2.55
C ALA A 106 -4.80 2.23 -3.59
N THR A 107 -5.38 3.43 -3.74
CA THR A 107 -6.25 3.77 -4.87
C THR A 107 -5.49 4.67 -5.83
N VAL A 108 -5.29 4.22 -7.08
CA VAL A 108 -4.73 5.04 -8.14
C VAL A 108 -5.89 5.62 -8.96
N TYR A 109 -6.07 6.93 -8.89
CA TYR A 109 -7.08 7.65 -9.65
C TYR A 109 -6.51 8.06 -11.01
N TYR A 110 -7.28 7.78 -12.07
CA TYR A 110 -7.05 8.27 -13.42
C TYR A 110 -8.14 9.30 -13.76
N LEU A 111 -7.78 10.58 -13.77
CA LEU A 111 -8.71 11.72 -13.74
C LEU A 111 -8.71 12.48 -15.07
N GLN A 112 -9.89 12.66 -15.70
CA GLN A 112 -10.03 13.31 -17.01
C GLN A 112 -10.06 14.86 -16.94
N ARG A 113 -9.20 15.48 -16.13
CA ARG A 113 -9.24 16.92 -15.77
C ARG A 113 -8.54 17.85 -16.78
N LYS A 114 -8.83 17.62 -18.06
CA LYS A 114 -8.26 18.37 -19.19
C LYS A 114 -8.71 19.83 -19.27
N GLY A 115 -7.97 20.66 -20.00
CA GLY A 115 -8.39 22.01 -20.36
C GLY A 115 -9.49 22.05 -21.42
N ASP A 116 -10.00 23.27 -21.66
CA ASP A 116 -10.98 23.54 -22.70
C ASP A 116 -10.39 23.30 -24.10
N GLY A 117 -11.14 22.60 -24.95
CA GLY A 117 -10.70 22.25 -26.32
C GLY A 117 -9.60 21.17 -26.42
N GLU A 118 -8.93 20.82 -25.32
CA GLU A 118 -7.87 19.79 -25.30
C GLU A 118 -8.43 18.36 -25.43
N THR A 119 -7.57 17.42 -25.82
CA THR A 119 -7.89 15.98 -25.88
C THR A 119 -6.86 15.20 -25.07
N LEU A 120 -7.33 14.33 -24.17
CA LEU A 120 -6.47 13.52 -23.33
C LEU A 120 -5.77 12.41 -24.11
N LYS A 121 -4.63 11.96 -23.59
CA LYS A 121 -3.84 10.84 -24.10
C LYS A 121 -3.49 9.86 -22.99
N ALA A 122 -3.46 8.58 -23.34
CA ALA A 122 -2.81 7.55 -22.55
C ALA A 122 -1.31 7.85 -22.41
N PHE A 123 -0.70 7.35 -21.33
CA PHE A 123 0.76 7.35 -21.19
C PHE A 123 1.37 6.45 -22.29
N PRO A 124 2.44 6.88 -22.98
CA PRO A 124 3.11 6.05 -23.98
C PRO A 124 3.96 4.94 -23.32
N PRO A 125 4.21 3.81 -24.02
CA PRO A 125 5.13 2.77 -23.56
C PRO A 125 6.50 3.32 -23.15
N GLY A 126 7.00 2.89 -22.00
CA GLY A 126 8.31 3.29 -21.47
C GLY A 126 8.32 4.61 -20.68
N PHE A 127 7.18 5.30 -20.58
CA PHE A 127 7.03 6.53 -19.80
C PHE A 127 7.21 6.28 -18.29
N ARG A 128 7.95 7.16 -17.61
CA ARG A 128 8.12 7.14 -16.14
C ARG A 128 8.27 8.54 -15.57
N MET A 129 7.78 8.79 -14.35
CA MET A 129 7.88 10.10 -13.71
C MET A 129 7.79 10.03 -12.18
N VAL A 130 8.25 11.08 -11.50
CA VAL A 130 8.18 11.23 -10.03
C VAL A 130 7.49 12.53 -9.65
N ALA A 131 6.46 12.48 -8.81
CA ALA A 131 5.79 13.65 -8.21
C ALA A 131 6.19 13.82 -6.73
N GLY A 132 6.23 15.05 -6.21
CA GLY A 132 6.75 15.35 -4.86
C GLY A 132 8.30 15.39 -4.75
N ASN A 133 8.85 15.45 -3.53
CA ASN A 133 10.29 15.59 -3.28
C ASN A 133 10.73 15.06 -1.88
N PRO A 134 11.46 13.92 -1.79
CA PRO A 134 11.85 13.29 -0.51
C PRO A 134 12.78 14.12 0.40
N PHE A 135 13.40 15.20 -0.10
CA PHE A 135 14.30 16.05 0.68
C PHE A 135 13.62 17.26 1.33
N LYS A 136 12.37 17.57 0.95
CA LYS A 136 11.64 18.74 1.43
C LYS A 136 11.10 18.51 2.86
N ARG A 137 11.11 19.55 3.69
CA ARG A 137 10.66 19.54 5.11
C ARG A 137 9.87 20.80 5.50
N THR A 138 9.46 21.59 4.51
CA THR A 138 8.71 22.84 4.66
C THR A 138 7.69 22.93 3.52
N GLY A 139 6.66 23.76 3.66
CA GLY A 139 5.73 24.04 2.57
C GLY A 139 6.36 24.80 1.39
N GLY A 140 5.52 25.15 0.42
CA GLY A 140 5.82 26.04 -0.69
C GLY A 140 4.53 26.34 -1.45
N ASP A 141 4.49 27.49 -2.12
CA ASP A 141 3.30 27.94 -2.86
C ASP A 141 3.28 27.43 -4.32
N ASP A 142 4.31 26.70 -4.73
CA ASP A 142 4.43 26.06 -6.05
C ASP A 142 3.50 24.85 -6.22
N PHE A 143 3.09 24.56 -7.46
CA PHE A 143 2.15 23.46 -7.75
C PHE A 143 2.66 22.07 -7.34
N ALA A 144 3.98 21.82 -7.34
CA ALA A 144 4.54 20.56 -6.88
C ALA A 144 4.41 20.36 -5.36
N SER A 145 4.24 21.46 -4.60
CA SER A 145 3.95 21.45 -3.17
C SER A 145 2.45 21.36 -2.90
N GLN A 146 1.63 22.08 -3.67
CA GLN A 146 0.16 21.97 -3.58
C GLN A 146 -0.34 20.56 -3.96
N ALA A 147 0.41 19.86 -4.80
CA ALA A 147 0.15 18.49 -5.22
C ALA A 147 0.39 17.42 -4.15
N VAL A 148 0.92 17.77 -2.97
CA VAL A 148 1.12 16.85 -1.84
C VAL A 148 0.20 17.26 -0.70
N SER A 149 -0.69 16.36 -0.27
CA SER A 149 -1.67 16.65 0.78
C SER A 149 -2.02 15.43 1.65
N TYR A 150 -2.78 15.73 2.71
CA TYR A 150 -3.20 14.79 3.74
C TYR A 150 -4.65 15.08 4.16
N ALA A 151 -5.52 14.07 4.04
CA ALA A 151 -6.85 14.10 4.67
C ALA A 151 -6.86 13.20 5.90
N CYS A 152 -7.33 13.75 7.02
CA CYS A 152 -7.49 13.01 8.27
C CYS A 152 -8.88 12.39 8.32
N LEU A 153 -8.97 11.05 8.24
CA LEU A 153 -10.24 10.36 8.08
C LEU A 153 -10.95 10.15 9.42
N ASN A 154 -12.24 10.51 9.44
CA ASN A 154 -13.15 10.31 10.56
C ASN A 154 -14.58 10.12 10.02
N TYR A 155 -14.97 8.89 9.70
CA TYR A 155 -16.28 8.56 9.12
C TYR A 155 -17.45 8.79 10.08
N ASN A 156 -17.17 9.02 11.36
CA ASN A 156 -18.15 9.28 12.42
C ASN A 156 -18.15 10.75 12.88
N GLY A 157 -17.39 11.63 12.22
CA GLY A 157 -17.24 13.04 12.55
C GLY A 157 -17.44 13.97 11.34
N PRO A 158 -17.23 15.28 11.51
CA PRO A 158 -17.14 16.20 10.39
C PRO A 158 -15.88 15.92 9.57
N ALA A 159 -15.96 16.13 8.25
CA ALA A 159 -14.77 16.18 7.41
C ALA A 159 -13.82 17.30 7.89
N THR A 160 -12.51 17.04 7.84
CA THR A 160 -11.47 18.06 8.08
C THR A 160 -10.84 18.44 6.74
N ALA A 161 -10.49 19.72 6.58
CA ALA A 161 -9.79 20.21 5.40
C ALA A 161 -8.43 19.50 5.25
N GLU A 162 -7.95 19.39 4.01
CA GLU A 162 -6.65 18.78 3.74
C GLU A 162 -5.47 19.63 4.24
N THR A 163 -4.37 18.96 4.57
CA THR A 163 -3.17 19.53 5.23
C THR A 163 -1.89 19.09 4.47
N PRO A 164 -0.80 19.89 4.38
CA PRO A 164 0.29 19.55 3.43
C PRO A 164 1.68 19.00 3.88
N MET A 165 2.25 18.95 5.09
CA MET A 165 1.86 19.04 6.51
C MET A 165 1.05 17.84 7.04
N PHE A 166 1.70 16.94 7.79
CA PHE A 166 1.01 15.93 8.60
C PHE A 166 0.09 16.59 9.64
N PRO A 167 -1.19 16.19 9.77
CA PRO A 167 -2.11 16.80 10.73
C PRO A 167 -1.68 16.57 12.18
N ASN A 168 -1.67 17.64 12.99
CA ASN A 168 -1.26 17.56 14.40
C ASN A 168 -2.38 17.04 15.34
N TYR A 169 -3.18 16.10 14.86
CA TYR A 169 -4.31 15.51 15.57
C TYR A 169 -4.59 14.08 15.08
N ASN A 170 -5.20 13.25 15.93
CA ASN A 170 -5.51 11.86 15.62
C ASN A 170 -6.53 11.73 14.49
N CYS A 171 -6.30 10.76 13.59
CA CYS A 171 -7.21 10.37 12.51
C CYS A 171 -7.79 8.98 12.81
N PRO A 172 -9.02 8.88 13.37
CA PRO A 172 -9.56 7.62 13.88
C PRO A 172 -9.68 6.52 12.83
N ASP A 173 -10.06 6.89 11.60
CA ASP A 173 -10.25 5.97 10.47
C ASP A 173 -9.05 5.99 9.50
N GLY A 174 -7.89 6.50 9.95
CA GLY A 174 -6.63 6.53 9.21
C GLY A 174 -6.24 7.88 8.62
N LEU A 175 -4.96 8.01 8.25
CA LEU A 175 -4.40 9.17 7.56
C LEU A 175 -4.31 8.85 6.07
N ARG A 176 -5.08 9.56 5.24
CA ARG A 176 -4.93 9.49 3.79
C ARG A 176 -3.77 10.40 3.37
N ALA A 177 -2.68 9.81 2.89
CA ALA A 177 -1.61 10.50 2.18
C ALA A 177 -1.93 10.60 0.68
N GLN A 178 -1.60 11.72 0.06
CA GLN A 178 -2.03 12.07 -1.28
C GLN A 178 -0.91 12.72 -2.09
N VAL A 179 -0.75 12.29 -3.34
CA VAL A 179 0.16 12.93 -4.31
C VAL A 179 -0.46 12.98 -5.71
N PHE A 180 -0.45 14.18 -6.31
CA PHE A 180 -0.95 14.45 -7.66
C PHE A 180 0.21 14.59 -8.65
N PHE A 181 0.17 13.89 -9.77
CA PHE A 181 1.25 13.92 -10.76
C PHE A 181 1.08 15.03 -11.80
N PRO A 182 2.18 15.60 -12.32
CA PRO A 182 2.17 16.43 -13.52
C PRO A 182 1.42 15.74 -14.69
N SER A 183 0.47 16.44 -15.31
CA SER A 183 -0.37 15.88 -16.38
C SER A 183 -0.04 16.39 -17.78
N CYS A 184 0.83 17.39 -17.92
CA CYS A 184 1.20 17.99 -19.20
C CYS A 184 2.59 17.52 -19.62
N TRP A 185 2.71 16.93 -20.81
CA TRP A 185 3.94 16.33 -21.32
C TRP A 185 4.49 17.07 -22.55
N ASN A 186 5.81 17.11 -22.67
CA ASN A 186 6.51 17.75 -23.79
C ASN A 186 6.33 17.05 -25.15
N GLY A 187 5.61 15.91 -25.18
CA GLY A 187 5.26 15.19 -26.41
C GLY A 187 6.41 14.40 -27.05
N LYS A 188 7.55 14.27 -26.37
CA LYS A 188 8.80 13.72 -26.94
C LYS A 188 9.57 12.81 -25.99
N ASP A 189 9.85 13.25 -24.77
CA ASP A 189 10.78 12.59 -23.87
C ASP A 189 10.03 11.72 -22.86
N LEU A 190 10.18 10.39 -22.98
CA LEU A 190 9.51 9.41 -22.10
C LEU A 190 10.02 9.44 -20.64
N ASP A 191 11.21 10.01 -20.46
CA ASP A 191 11.87 10.22 -19.18
C ASP A 191 12.92 11.34 -19.33
N THR A 192 13.37 11.92 -18.23
CA THR A 192 14.53 12.83 -18.16
C THR A 192 15.47 12.42 -17.02
N PRO A 193 16.74 12.86 -17.01
CA PRO A 193 17.70 12.48 -15.94
C PRO A 193 17.35 12.95 -14.52
N ASP A 194 16.25 13.69 -14.35
CA ASP A 194 15.66 14.14 -13.08
C ASP A 194 14.24 13.56 -12.85
N HIS A 195 13.74 12.77 -13.80
CA HIS A 195 12.42 12.15 -13.86
C HIS A 195 11.23 13.13 -13.73
N LYS A 196 11.48 14.41 -14.05
CA LYS A 196 10.55 15.53 -13.81
C LYS A 196 10.51 16.54 -14.97
N SER A 197 11.64 16.95 -15.54
CA SER A 197 11.70 18.04 -16.55
C SER A 197 10.99 17.76 -17.89
N HIS A 198 10.57 16.53 -18.18
CA HIS A 198 9.75 16.22 -19.36
C HIS A 198 8.25 16.48 -19.16
N VAL A 199 7.81 16.75 -17.92
CA VAL A 199 6.41 17.05 -17.57
C VAL A 199 6.25 18.36 -16.80
N SER A 200 5.03 18.90 -16.82
CA SER A 200 4.59 20.06 -16.06
C SER A 200 3.20 19.83 -15.47
N TYR A 201 2.90 20.53 -14.39
CA TYR A 201 1.51 20.76 -13.97
C TYR A 201 0.80 21.69 -14.98
N PRO A 202 -0.55 21.68 -15.05
CA PRO A 202 -1.33 22.63 -15.83
C PRO A 202 -1.08 24.10 -15.48
N THR A 203 -1.55 25.00 -16.35
CA THR A 203 -1.51 26.45 -16.09
C THR A 203 -2.59 26.83 -15.08
N GLY A 204 -2.18 27.42 -13.95
CA GLY A 204 -3.07 27.99 -12.94
C GLY A 204 -3.55 27.01 -11.84
N SER A 205 -3.27 25.71 -11.96
CA SER A 205 -3.63 24.71 -10.95
C SER A 205 -2.71 23.49 -11.03
N TYR A 206 -2.51 22.83 -9.89
CA TYR A 206 -1.73 21.59 -9.79
C TYR A 206 -2.52 20.33 -10.22
N ASN A 207 -3.82 20.44 -10.51
CA ASN A 207 -4.69 19.26 -10.65
C ASN A 207 -5.71 19.31 -11.80
N SER A 208 -5.74 20.39 -12.58
CA SER A 208 -6.76 20.66 -13.62
C SER A 208 -6.38 21.87 -14.47
N GLY A 209 -6.98 22.01 -15.66
CA GLY A 209 -6.82 23.18 -16.53
C GLY A 209 -6.00 22.91 -17.79
N SER A 210 -5.71 23.95 -18.56
CA SER A 210 -4.96 23.82 -19.82
C SER A 210 -3.46 23.59 -19.61
N CYS A 211 -2.82 22.93 -20.57
CA CYS A 211 -1.38 22.68 -20.51
C CYS A 211 -0.53 23.89 -20.97
N PRO A 212 0.67 24.10 -20.39
CA PRO A 212 1.59 25.13 -20.86
C PRO A 212 2.04 24.87 -22.31
N PRO A 213 2.36 25.90 -23.12
CA PRO A 213 2.75 25.74 -24.53
C PRO A 213 3.94 24.80 -24.79
N ASP A 214 4.89 24.73 -23.85
CA ASP A 214 6.07 23.85 -23.94
C ASP A 214 5.77 22.37 -23.59
N PHE A 215 4.56 22.10 -23.06
CA PHE A 215 4.09 20.76 -22.65
C PHE A 215 2.74 20.43 -23.31
N PRO A 216 2.65 20.40 -24.65
CA PRO A 216 1.40 20.47 -25.40
C PRO A 216 0.54 19.18 -25.39
N VAL A 217 0.98 18.10 -24.73
CA VAL A 217 0.23 16.85 -24.66
C VAL A 217 -0.35 16.67 -23.26
N HIS A 218 -1.68 16.82 -23.11
CA HIS A 218 -2.37 16.53 -21.86
C HIS A 218 -2.56 15.01 -21.72
N LEU A 219 -1.86 14.40 -20.76
CA LEU A 219 -1.98 13.01 -20.37
C LEU A 219 -3.11 12.82 -19.35
N ILE A 220 -3.72 11.63 -19.31
CA ILE A 220 -4.67 11.27 -18.25
C ILE A 220 -4.00 11.45 -16.87
N SER A 221 -4.60 12.25 -15.99
CA SER A 221 -3.93 12.68 -14.75
C SER A 221 -3.90 11.54 -13.72
N ILE A 222 -2.72 11.25 -13.16
CA ILE A 222 -2.56 10.29 -12.06
C ILE A 222 -2.62 11.00 -10.71
N PHE A 223 -3.38 10.43 -9.78
CA PHE A 223 -3.44 10.85 -8.39
C PHE A 223 -3.44 9.62 -7.47
N TYR A 224 -2.56 9.58 -6.48
CA TYR A 224 -2.52 8.50 -5.50
C TYR A 224 -3.30 8.87 -4.24
N GLU A 225 -4.07 7.91 -3.74
CA GLU A 225 -4.70 7.90 -2.42
C GLU A 225 -4.19 6.67 -1.67
N VAL A 226 -3.50 6.89 -0.55
CA VAL A 226 -2.96 5.82 0.31
C VAL A 226 -3.37 6.06 1.74
N ILE A 227 -4.19 5.16 2.31
CA ILE A 227 -4.70 5.28 3.67
C ILE A 227 -3.79 4.49 4.61
N TRP A 228 -3.19 5.17 5.59
CA TRP A 228 -2.35 4.57 6.63
C TRP A 228 -3.12 4.45 7.94
N ASP A 229 -3.01 3.32 8.62
CA ASP A 229 -3.73 2.97 9.86
C ASP A 229 -3.12 3.66 11.09
N THR A 230 -3.17 4.99 11.09
CA THR A 230 -2.70 5.86 12.18
C THR A 230 -3.62 5.80 13.40
N GLY A 231 -4.89 5.40 13.22
CA GLY A 231 -5.89 5.27 14.29
C GLY A 231 -5.49 4.27 15.38
N LYS A 232 -4.85 3.15 15.02
CA LYS A 232 -4.29 2.18 15.98
C LYS A 232 -3.36 2.80 17.02
N PHE A 233 -2.61 3.83 16.63
CA PHE A 233 -1.60 4.47 17.48
C PHE A 233 -2.15 5.62 18.34
N ALA A 234 -3.44 5.94 18.26
CA ALA A 234 -4.01 7.16 18.86
C ALA A 234 -3.81 7.29 20.40
N ASN A 235 -3.73 6.15 21.11
CA ASN A 235 -3.49 6.08 22.55
C ASN A 235 -1.99 6.11 22.93
N MET A 236 -1.09 6.15 21.95
CA MET A 236 0.38 6.08 22.13
C MET A 236 1.08 7.40 21.79
N TRP A 237 0.36 8.42 21.31
CA TRP A 237 0.91 9.75 21.04
C TRP A 237 1.49 10.40 22.31
N TYR A 238 2.61 11.13 22.16
CA TYR A 238 3.33 11.76 23.26
C TYR A 238 3.79 13.18 22.91
N GLY A 239 4.00 14.02 23.93
CA GLY A 239 4.43 15.40 23.75
C GLY A 239 3.29 16.32 23.28
N LYS A 240 3.52 17.06 22.19
CA LYS A 240 2.57 18.03 21.60
C LYS A 240 2.50 17.94 20.06
N GLY A 241 3.18 16.95 19.49
CA GLY A 241 3.36 16.77 18.06
C GLY A 241 2.78 15.43 17.60
N GLN A 242 2.43 15.36 16.32
CA GLN A 242 2.17 14.09 15.66
C GLN A 242 3.47 13.23 15.64
N PRO A 243 3.39 11.91 15.90
CA PRO A 243 4.57 11.05 16.08
C PRO A 243 4.98 10.26 14.81
N PHE A 244 4.34 10.49 13.66
CA PHE A 244 4.63 9.75 12.43
C PHE A 244 5.79 10.36 11.64
N VAL A 245 6.53 9.49 10.97
CA VAL A 245 7.73 9.81 10.19
C VAL A 245 7.72 8.97 8.92
N TRP A 246 7.97 9.56 7.76
CA TRP A 246 8.21 8.77 6.55
C TRP A 246 9.58 8.08 6.59
N SER A 247 9.70 6.98 5.85
CA SER A 247 10.91 6.16 5.75
C SER A 247 12.20 6.90 5.39
N MET A 248 12.16 8.04 4.69
CA MET A 248 13.33 8.91 4.42
C MET A 248 13.66 9.89 5.57
N GLY A 249 13.11 9.64 6.76
CA GLY A 249 13.33 10.47 7.95
C GLY A 249 12.63 11.82 7.88
N ASP A 250 11.39 11.88 7.38
CA ASP A 250 10.57 13.11 7.38
C ASP A 250 9.49 13.09 8.48
N PRO A 251 9.60 13.91 9.54
CA PRO A 251 8.57 14.08 10.57
C PRO A 251 7.54 15.18 10.24
N THR A 252 7.56 15.76 9.03
CA THR A 252 6.78 16.95 8.66
C THR A 252 5.65 16.66 7.65
N GLY A 253 5.82 15.65 6.79
CA GLY A 253 4.91 15.26 5.72
C GLY A 253 5.28 15.86 4.36
N TYR A 254 6.02 16.98 4.33
CA TYR A 254 6.40 17.66 3.08
C TYR A 254 7.37 16.86 2.20
N GLY A 255 7.96 15.78 2.72
CA GLY A 255 8.81 14.84 1.99
C GLY A 255 8.03 13.74 1.26
N HIS A 256 6.69 13.70 1.34
CA HIS A 256 5.90 12.73 0.58
C HIS A 256 6.04 12.95 -0.93
N HIS A 257 6.05 11.83 -1.65
CA HIS A 257 6.28 11.78 -3.08
C HIS A 257 5.69 10.46 -3.62
N GLY A 258 5.53 10.36 -4.94
CA GLY A 258 5.09 9.14 -5.60
C GLY A 258 5.84 8.92 -6.91
N ASP A 259 6.04 7.64 -7.25
CA ASP A 259 6.84 7.18 -8.37
C ASP A 259 6.02 6.27 -9.29
N PHE A 260 6.07 6.51 -10.60
CA PHE A 260 5.27 5.80 -11.61
C PHE A 260 6.11 5.27 -12.77
N ILE A 261 5.95 4.00 -13.11
CA ILE A 261 6.33 3.43 -14.42
C ILE A 261 5.07 2.94 -15.14
N MET A 262 4.86 3.44 -16.36
CA MET A 262 3.82 2.97 -17.26
C MET A 262 4.06 1.49 -17.63
N GLY A 263 3.07 0.64 -17.36
CA GLY A 263 3.01 -0.75 -17.76
C GLY A 263 1.64 -1.23 -18.23
N TRP A 264 0.70 -0.32 -18.49
CA TRP A 264 -0.59 -0.62 -19.12
C TRP A 264 -0.42 -1.21 -20.53
N ASP A 265 -1.41 -1.98 -20.98
CA ASP A 265 -1.67 -2.14 -22.41
C ASP A 265 -2.07 -0.78 -23.02
N PRO A 266 -1.38 -0.29 -24.08
CA PRO A 266 -1.58 1.08 -24.56
C PRO A 266 -2.92 1.30 -25.27
N GLU A 267 -3.48 0.27 -25.91
CA GLU A 267 -4.77 0.36 -26.60
C GLU A 267 -5.90 0.37 -25.57
N LEU A 268 -5.83 -0.53 -24.56
CA LEU A 268 -6.76 -0.54 -23.44
C LEU A 268 -6.75 0.77 -22.65
N LEU A 269 -5.57 1.34 -22.36
CA LEU A 269 -5.49 2.60 -21.61
C LEU A 269 -6.06 3.77 -22.42
N GLN A 270 -5.83 3.84 -23.74
CA GLN A 270 -6.43 4.91 -24.55
C GLN A 270 -7.95 4.74 -24.67
N SER A 271 -8.46 3.52 -24.88
CA SER A 271 -9.90 3.25 -24.83
C SER A 271 -10.49 3.58 -23.45
N ALA A 272 -9.79 3.32 -22.35
CA ALA A 272 -10.24 3.70 -21.01
C ALA A 272 -10.29 5.23 -20.82
N VAL A 273 -9.30 5.96 -21.33
CA VAL A 273 -9.31 7.44 -21.35
C VAL A 273 -10.49 8.00 -22.14
N ASP A 274 -10.86 7.36 -23.25
CA ASP A 274 -11.93 7.83 -24.13
C ASP A 274 -13.34 7.33 -23.73
N GLU A 275 -13.45 6.18 -23.02
CA GLU A 275 -14.73 5.50 -22.74
C GLU A 275 -15.11 5.37 -21.25
N CYS A 276 -14.18 5.40 -20.28
CA CYS A 276 -14.49 5.29 -18.84
C CYS A 276 -15.06 6.59 -18.24
N THR A 277 -16.21 7.03 -18.76
CA THR A 277 -16.79 8.36 -18.50
C THR A 277 -17.86 8.38 -17.39
N ASN A 278 -17.85 7.42 -16.46
CA ASN A 278 -18.88 7.28 -15.42
C ASN A 278 -18.52 8.05 -14.13
N ASP A 279 -19.41 8.92 -13.66
CA ASP A 279 -19.28 9.71 -12.42
C ASP A 279 -19.09 8.85 -11.16
N SER A 280 -19.45 7.56 -11.18
CA SER A 280 -19.20 6.64 -10.07
C SER A 280 -17.69 6.43 -9.81
N GLY A 281 -16.85 6.64 -10.82
CA GLY A 281 -15.42 6.38 -10.77
C GLY A 281 -15.06 4.94 -10.41
N ARG A 282 -15.94 3.95 -10.66
CA ARG A 282 -15.71 2.53 -10.37
C ARG A 282 -15.21 1.80 -11.61
N VAL A 283 -14.22 0.92 -11.44
CA VAL A 283 -13.68 0.11 -12.55
C VAL A 283 -14.69 -0.92 -13.06
N GLU A 284 -15.63 -1.35 -12.22
CA GLU A 284 -16.73 -2.24 -12.57
C GLU A 284 -17.78 -1.59 -13.49
N ASP A 285 -17.82 -0.25 -13.53
CA ASP A 285 -18.81 0.52 -14.30
C ASP A 285 -18.24 1.05 -15.63
N CYS A 286 -16.98 0.71 -15.99
CA CYS A 286 -16.38 1.02 -17.28
C CYS A 286 -16.40 -0.19 -18.24
N PRO A 287 -16.94 -0.05 -19.47
CA PRO A 287 -17.21 -1.19 -20.35
C PRO A 287 -15.97 -1.88 -20.95
N VAL A 288 -14.81 -1.22 -20.98
CA VAL A 288 -13.58 -1.79 -21.60
C VAL A 288 -12.76 -2.64 -20.62
N PHE A 289 -12.98 -2.49 -19.31
CA PHE A 289 -12.20 -3.22 -18.31
C PHE A 289 -12.68 -4.66 -18.10
N LYS A 290 -11.70 -5.54 -17.85
CA LYS A 290 -11.90 -6.89 -17.30
C LYS A 290 -11.17 -6.94 -15.98
N LEU A 291 -11.76 -7.56 -14.96
CA LEU A 291 -11.25 -7.48 -13.60
C LEU A 291 -10.81 -8.86 -13.09
N ILE A 292 -9.72 -8.89 -12.33
CA ILE A 292 -9.40 -10.02 -11.44
C ILE A 292 -10.15 -9.88 -10.10
N PRO A 293 -10.46 -10.98 -9.39
CA PRO A 293 -11.03 -10.92 -8.05
C PRO A 293 -10.11 -10.19 -7.07
N ASP A 294 -10.72 -9.51 -6.10
CA ASP A 294 -10.01 -8.81 -5.02
C ASP A 294 -8.95 -9.68 -4.33
N SER A 295 -9.23 -10.96 -4.07
CA SER A 295 -8.27 -11.89 -3.44
C SER A 295 -7.10 -12.31 -4.35
N GLN A 296 -7.26 -12.26 -5.68
CA GLN A 296 -6.16 -12.50 -6.61
C GLN A 296 -5.24 -11.28 -6.70
N ALA A 297 -5.83 -10.08 -6.71
CA ALA A 297 -5.09 -8.82 -6.63
C ALA A 297 -4.36 -8.70 -5.27
N GLU A 298 -5.07 -9.01 -4.17
CA GLU A 298 -4.49 -9.01 -2.83
C GLU A 298 -3.36 -10.04 -2.69
N GLY A 299 -3.50 -11.23 -3.28
CA GLY A 299 -2.45 -12.26 -3.28
C GLY A 299 -1.24 -11.97 -4.17
N CYS A 300 -1.25 -10.91 -4.96
CA CYS A 300 -0.11 -10.59 -5.83
C CYS A 300 1.07 -10.03 -4.99
N ARG A 301 2.17 -10.80 -4.93
CA ARG A 301 3.34 -10.59 -4.07
C ARG A 301 4.61 -11.14 -4.70
N ILE A 302 5.74 -10.47 -4.46
CA ILE A 302 7.10 -10.96 -4.79
C ILE A 302 7.95 -11.13 -3.52
N GLN A 303 9.12 -11.77 -3.64
CA GLN A 303 10.09 -11.89 -2.55
C GLN A 303 11.01 -10.65 -2.53
N PRO A 304 11.24 -10.01 -1.37
CA PRO A 304 12.21 -8.91 -1.26
C PRO A 304 13.65 -9.35 -1.58
N GLU A 305 14.41 -8.48 -2.22
CA GLU A 305 15.85 -8.65 -2.50
C GLU A 305 16.74 -7.71 -1.68
N VAL A 306 16.19 -7.03 -0.67
CA VAL A 306 16.96 -6.34 0.37
C VAL A 306 16.81 -7.08 1.70
N ASP A 307 17.89 -7.69 2.19
CA ASP A 307 17.89 -8.47 3.44
C ASP A 307 17.96 -7.55 4.67
N GLU A 308 16.86 -6.85 4.98
CA GLU A 308 16.72 -5.99 6.16
C GLU A 308 15.31 -6.06 6.80
N PRO A 309 15.18 -5.78 8.11
CA PRO A 309 13.87 -5.62 8.75
C PRO A 309 13.15 -4.36 8.24
N VAL A 310 11.99 -4.55 7.58
CA VAL A 310 11.18 -3.47 7.00
C VAL A 310 9.89 -3.17 7.77
N SER A 311 9.49 -4.05 8.69
CA SER A 311 8.20 -4.00 9.39
C SER A 311 8.29 -4.44 10.86
N GLY A 312 7.23 -4.17 11.63
CA GLY A 312 7.21 -4.36 13.08
C GLY A 312 7.98 -3.25 13.81
N VAL A 313 8.43 -3.53 15.04
CA VAL A 313 9.15 -2.55 15.88
C VAL A 313 10.66 -2.61 15.61
N LEU A 314 11.19 -1.56 15.00
CA LEU A 314 12.58 -1.41 14.57
C LEU A 314 13.35 -0.44 15.48
N SER A 315 14.65 -0.67 15.67
CA SER A 315 15.53 0.23 16.44
C SER A 315 15.94 1.50 15.69
N ALA A 316 15.77 1.53 14.36
CA ALA A 316 16.00 2.66 13.48
C ALA A 316 15.15 2.49 12.20
N LEU A 317 14.94 3.57 11.43
CA LEU A 317 14.36 3.46 10.09
C LEU A 317 15.35 2.76 9.12
N PRO A 318 14.88 1.92 8.18
CA PRO A 318 15.73 1.25 7.20
C PRO A 318 16.55 2.21 6.33
N GLY A 319 17.64 1.73 5.74
CA GLY A 319 18.45 2.51 4.79
C GLY A 319 19.25 3.69 5.34
N CYS A 320 19.58 3.68 6.64
CA CYS A 320 20.30 4.79 7.30
C CYS A 320 19.52 6.12 7.33
N ASN A 321 18.20 6.11 7.55
CA ASN A 321 17.40 7.34 7.56
C ASN A 321 17.10 7.87 8.99
N PRO A 322 17.98 8.65 9.64
CA PRO A 322 17.62 9.32 10.88
C PRO A 322 16.55 10.39 10.63
N VAL A 323 15.75 10.69 11.66
CA VAL A 323 14.72 11.75 11.59
C VAL A 323 15.38 13.12 11.37
N GLN A 324 15.06 13.76 10.26
CA GLN A 324 15.60 15.06 9.86
C GLN A 324 14.44 16.07 9.75
N PRO A 325 14.21 16.92 10.78
CA PRO A 325 13.11 17.89 10.79
C PRO A 325 13.32 19.10 9.86
N GLY A 326 14.44 19.19 9.15
CA GLY A 326 14.63 20.14 8.05
C GLY A 326 15.42 21.41 8.39
N PRO A 327 15.30 22.48 7.56
CA PRO A 327 14.30 22.67 6.49
C PRO A 327 14.53 21.85 5.21
N THR A 328 15.67 21.16 5.09
CA THR A 328 15.95 20.22 4.00
C THR A 328 16.73 19.04 4.56
N ALA A 329 16.43 17.82 4.12
CA ALA A 329 17.17 16.63 4.51
C ALA A 329 18.38 16.38 3.60
N SER A 330 19.40 15.73 4.14
CA SER A 330 20.57 15.23 3.41
C SER A 330 20.63 13.70 3.48
N PRO A 331 20.96 13.00 2.38
CA PRO A 331 21.25 11.57 2.42
C PRO A 331 22.33 11.23 3.45
N GLN A 332 22.15 10.14 4.18
CA GLN A 332 23.13 9.63 5.14
C GLN A 332 23.64 8.27 4.68
N SER A 333 24.83 7.88 5.11
CA SER A 333 25.45 6.60 4.73
C SER A 333 26.41 6.10 5.81
N GLY A 334 26.96 4.90 5.64
CA GLY A 334 27.96 4.35 6.56
C GLY A 334 27.41 3.80 7.89
N CYS A 335 26.08 3.77 8.09
CA CYS A 335 25.48 3.21 9.30
C CYS A 335 25.47 1.66 9.35
N GLY A 336 25.85 1.00 8.26
CA GLY A 336 25.85 -0.47 8.14
C GLY A 336 24.58 -1.09 7.53
N ALA A 337 23.61 -0.28 7.06
CA ALA A 337 22.46 -0.80 6.31
C ALA A 337 22.89 -1.53 5.01
N PRO A 338 22.14 -2.54 4.54
CA PRO A 338 22.48 -3.28 3.32
C PRO A 338 22.61 -2.39 2.08
N THR A 339 23.62 -2.69 1.26
CA THR A 339 23.90 -2.02 -0.03
C THR A 339 24.00 -3.03 -1.18
N LYS A 340 23.39 -4.20 -1.02
CA LYS A 340 23.39 -5.29 -2.00
C LYS A 340 21.97 -5.75 -2.25
N ILE A 341 21.69 -6.02 -3.52
CA ILE A 341 20.50 -6.75 -3.97
C ILE A 341 20.86 -8.23 -3.88
N THR A 342 20.22 -8.95 -2.98
CA THR A 342 20.33 -10.39 -2.75
C THR A 342 19.02 -10.85 -2.12
N PRO A 343 18.30 -11.85 -2.69
CA PRO A 343 17.05 -12.38 -2.13
C PRO A 343 17.15 -12.56 -0.61
N SER A 344 16.20 -11.97 0.12
CA SER A 344 16.24 -11.99 1.58
C SER A 344 16.18 -13.42 2.10
N ASN A 345 16.90 -13.67 3.20
CA ASN A 345 16.88 -14.96 3.91
C ASN A 345 15.52 -15.25 4.57
N ALA A 346 14.58 -14.29 4.55
CA ALA A 346 13.18 -14.50 4.91
C ALA A 346 12.45 -15.35 3.85
N THR A 347 12.53 -16.67 3.98
CA THR A 347 11.75 -17.61 3.16
C THR A 347 10.29 -17.60 3.60
N PHE A 348 9.35 -17.32 2.67
CA PHE A 348 7.90 -17.35 2.94
C PHE A 348 7.31 -18.77 3.10
N PHE A 349 8.16 -19.77 3.30
CA PHE A 349 7.81 -21.17 3.51
C PHE A 349 8.94 -21.87 4.29
N THR A 350 8.64 -23.04 4.83
CA THR A 350 9.59 -23.90 5.55
C THR A 350 10.15 -24.94 4.60
N ASP A 351 11.47 -25.09 4.47
CA ASP A 351 12.03 -26.07 3.52
C ASP A 351 11.91 -27.52 4.05
N LEU A 352 10.88 -28.22 3.56
CA LEU A 352 10.59 -29.60 3.90
C LEU A 352 11.13 -30.61 2.86
N THR A 353 11.95 -30.19 1.90
CA THR A 353 12.49 -31.08 0.84
C THR A 353 13.30 -32.24 1.42
N SER A 354 14.03 -32.00 2.52
CA SER A 354 14.76 -33.01 3.29
C SER A 354 13.86 -34.10 3.91
N LYS A 355 12.54 -33.86 3.98
CA LYS A 355 11.50 -34.79 4.46
C LYS A 355 10.70 -35.39 3.28
N GLY A 356 11.07 -35.09 2.03
CA GLY A 356 10.40 -35.59 0.82
C GLY A 356 9.13 -34.82 0.43
N TRP A 357 8.97 -33.58 0.89
CA TRP A 357 7.83 -32.71 0.58
C TRP A 357 8.30 -31.36 0.03
N SER A 358 7.77 -30.94 -1.11
CA SER A 358 8.05 -29.61 -1.68
C SER A 358 6.94 -28.63 -1.34
N TYR A 359 7.32 -27.42 -0.94
CA TYR A 359 6.42 -26.29 -0.95
C TYR A 359 5.98 -25.98 -2.38
N THR A 360 4.67 -25.94 -2.61
CA THR A 360 4.05 -25.79 -3.94
C THR A 360 3.60 -24.35 -4.21
N GLY A 361 3.51 -23.52 -3.17
CA GLY A 361 3.05 -22.13 -3.24
C GLY A 361 1.85 -21.87 -2.33
N CYS A 362 1.42 -20.61 -2.29
CA CYS A 362 0.20 -20.21 -1.59
C CYS A 362 -1.03 -20.42 -2.49
N GLY A 363 -1.95 -21.30 -2.10
CA GLY A 363 -3.19 -21.56 -2.83
C GLY A 363 -4.38 -20.84 -2.20
N THR A 364 -5.30 -20.32 -3.02
CA THR A 364 -6.58 -19.76 -2.52
C THR A 364 -7.54 -20.88 -2.11
N ASP A 365 -8.21 -20.71 -0.98
CA ASP A 365 -9.19 -21.65 -0.46
C ASP A 365 -10.54 -20.95 -0.18
N ASN A 366 -11.58 -21.73 0.14
CA ASN A 366 -12.88 -21.21 0.51
C ASN A 366 -13.56 -22.13 1.52
N TYR A 367 -13.99 -21.60 2.67
CA TYR A 367 -14.68 -22.38 3.71
C TYR A 367 -15.87 -23.19 3.19
N TYR A 368 -16.64 -22.66 2.23
CA TYR A 368 -17.80 -23.33 1.64
C TYR A 368 -17.45 -24.31 0.50
N ASN A 369 -16.21 -24.28 0.00
CA ASN A 369 -15.73 -25.10 -1.12
C ASN A 369 -14.23 -25.40 -0.94
N ARG A 370 -13.90 -26.08 0.16
CA ARG A 370 -12.51 -26.36 0.58
C ARG A 370 -11.74 -27.11 -0.51
N ILE A 371 -10.55 -26.63 -0.87
CA ILE A 371 -9.72 -27.23 -1.93
C ILE A 371 -9.01 -28.52 -1.49
N LEU A 372 -8.85 -28.72 -0.17
CA LEU A 372 -8.33 -29.93 0.45
C LEU A 372 -9.42 -30.58 1.33
N THR A 373 -10.07 -31.62 0.81
CA THR A 373 -11.28 -32.24 1.39
C THR A 373 -11.03 -33.55 2.16
N GLY A 374 -9.76 -33.87 2.45
CA GLY A 374 -9.36 -35.07 3.18
C GLY A 374 -9.42 -34.92 4.70
N ALA A 375 -8.48 -35.59 5.38
CA ALA A 375 -8.31 -35.39 6.82
C ALA A 375 -7.93 -33.94 7.15
N ASN A 376 -8.30 -33.48 8.34
CA ASN A 376 -7.95 -32.15 8.85
C ASN A 376 -7.80 -32.20 10.38
N GLN A 377 -7.11 -31.19 10.92
CA GLN A 377 -6.97 -30.94 12.36
C GLN A 377 -6.63 -29.46 12.59
N ALA A 378 -6.90 -28.93 13.78
CA ALA A 378 -6.45 -27.59 14.17
C ALA A 378 -5.98 -27.58 15.63
N ASN A 379 -4.85 -26.95 15.90
CA ASN A 379 -4.28 -26.82 17.25
C ASN A 379 -3.24 -25.68 17.31
N ASP A 380 -3.01 -25.14 18.50
CA ASP A 380 -2.14 -23.98 18.71
C ASP A 380 -0.64 -24.37 18.81
N GLN A 381 -0.28 -25.55 18.31
CA GLN A 381 1.11 -26.05 18.15
C GLN A 381 1.36 -26.47 16.68
N MET A 382 0.58 -25.89 15.75
CA MET A 382 0.74 -26.13 14.32
C MET A 382 2.05 -25.55 13.81
N THR A 383 2.75 -26.33 13.00
CA THR A 383 3.86 -25.94 12.12
C THR A 383 3.67 -26.63 10.78
N ASN A 384 4.47 -26.29 9.77
CA ASN A 384 4.34 -26.95 8.48
C ASN A 384 4.75 -28.43 8.54
N GLU A 385 5.73 -28.81 9.38
CA GLU A 385 6.04 -30.20 9.70
C GLU A 385 4.86 -30.95 10.29
N ASN A 386 4.24 -30.36 11.31
CA ASN A 386 3.18 -31.04 12.07
C ASN A 386 1.96 -31.29 11.18
N CYS A 387 1.70 -30.41 10.20
CA CYS A 387 0.68 -30.63 9.19
C CYS A 387 1.09 -31.70 8.16
N VAL A 388 2.30 -31.60 7.58
CA VAL A 388 2.82 -32.59 6.62
C VAL A 388 2.86 -34.00 7.22
N ALA A 389 3.41 -34.16 8.42
CA ALA A 389 3.49 -35.44 9.12
C ALA A 389 2.10 -36.00 9.48
N PHE A 390 1.14 -35.13 9.83
CA PHE A 390 -0.24 -35.54 10.02
C PHE A 390 -0.84 -36.07 8.71
N CYS A 391 -0.78 -35.31 7.61
CA CYS A 391 -1.34 -35.73 6.33
C CYS A 391 -0.70 -37.03 5.81
N GLU A 392 0.63 -37.17 5.96
CA GLU A 392 1.33 -38.41 5.63
C GLU A 392 0.85 -39.59 6.49
N SER A 393 0.65 -39.41 7.80
CA SER A 393 0.10 -40.44 8.70
C SER A 393 -1.34 -40.88 8.35
N LYS A 394 -2.06 -40.06 7.57
CA LYS A 394 -3.40 -40.34 7.05
C LYS A 394 -3.40 -40.84 5.60
N GLY A 395 -2.23 -40.99 4.98
CA GLY A 395 -2.08 -41.50 3.61
C GLY A 395 -2.34 -40.47 2.50
N PHE A 396 -2.26 -39.17 2.81
CA PHE A 396 -2.44 -38.08 1.86
C PHE A 396 -1.10 -37.61 1.26
N SER A 397 -1.11 -37.17 0.00
CA SER A 397 0.06 -36.66 -0.73
C SER A 397 0.13 -35.13 -0.84
N VAL A 398 -0.88 -34.42 -0.35
CA VAL A 398 -0.92 -32.95 -0.25
C VAL A 398 -1.32 -32.55 1.17
N ALA A 399 -0.65 -31.53 1.70
CA ALA A 399 -0.92 -30.90 2.98
C ALA A 399 -1.03 -29.38 2.78
N GLY A 400 -1.82 -28.71 3.60
CA GLY A 400 -1.95 -27.26 3.58
C GLY A 400 -2.26 -26.71 4.96
N THR A 401 -1.49 -25.73 5.42
CA THR A 401 -1.74 -24.99 6.66
C THR A 401 -2.53 -23.72 6.37
N GLU A 402 -3.54 -23.41 7.21
CA GLU A 402 -4.35 -22.20 7.13
C GLU A 402 -4.41 -21.50 8.50
N TYR A 403 -4.61 -20.19 8.47
CA TYR A 403 -4.97 -19.36 9.64
C TYR A 403 -4.03 -19.54 10.86
N GLY A 404 -2.75 -19.84 10.62
CA GLY A 404 -1.73 -20.05 11.65
C GLY A 404 -1.84 -21.37 12.43
N ARG A 405 -2.98 -22.05 12.41
CA ARG A 405 -3.31 -23.13 13.36
C ARG A 405 -4.04 -24.34 12.79
N GLU A 406 -4.50 -24.25 11.55
CA GLU A 406 -5.32 -25.27 10.89
C GLU A 406 -4.48 -26.04 9.87
N CYS A 407 -4.84 -27.30 9.65
CA CYS A 407 -4.17 -28.20 8.72
C CYS A 407 -5.21 -29.03 7.97
N TYR A 408 -5.09 -29.03 6.64
CA TYR A 408 -5.96 -29.74 5.71
C TYR A 408 -5.13 -30.65 4.80
N CYS A 409 -5.68 -31.81 4.45
CA CYS A 409 -5.01 -32.82 3.64
C CYS A 409 -5.78 -33.14 2.35
N GLY A 410 -5.07 -33.55 1.31
CA GLY A 410 -5.65 -33.99 0.04
C GLY A 410 -4.70 -34.85 -0.78
N ASN A 411 -5.10 -35.22 -2.00
CA ASN A 411 -4.24 -35.98 -2.93
C ASN A 411 -3.96 -35.25 -4.25
N SER A 412 -4.49 -34.04 -4.39
CA SER A 412 -4.37 -33.17 -5.57
C SER A 412 -4.78 -31.75 -5.18
N ILE A 413 -4.13 -30.74 -5.75
CA ILE A 413 -4.57 -29.34 -5.67
C ILE A 413 -5.48 -29.05 -6.87
N PRO A 414 -6.75 -28.66 -6.70
CA PRO A 414 -7.63 -28.30 -7.82
C PRO A 414 -7.23 -26.94 -8.41
N SER A 415 -7.51 -26.73 -9.70
CA SER A 415 -7.19 -25.47 -10.39
C SER A 415 -7.90 -24.24 -9.80
N SER A 416 -8.98 -24.41 -9.05
CA SER A 416 -9.69 -23.35 -8.30
C SER A 416 -8.92 -22.82 -7.09
N GLY A 417 -7.80 -23.44 -6.72
CA GLY A 417 -6.92 -23.01 -5.64
C GLY A 417 -5.45 -23.35 -5.87
N ALA A 418 -5.06 -23.51 -7.14
CA ALA A 418 -3.66 -23.70 -7.50
C ALA A 418 -2.86 -22.41 -7.24
N PRO A 419 -1.66 -22.50 -6.64
CA PRO A 419 -0.79 -21.34 -6.49
C PRO A 419 -0.42 -20.68 -7.81
N VAL A 420 -0.28 -19.35 -7.81
CA VAL A 420 0.19 -18.59 -8.98
C VAL A 420 1.72 -18.72 -9.08
N PRO A 421 2.29 -19.20 -10.20
CA PRO A 421 3.74 -19.34 -10.34
C PRO A 421 4.48 -18.00 -10.25
N GLY A 422 5.59 -17.96 -9.50
CA GLY A 422 6.36 -16.74 -9.26
C GLY A 422 5.80 -15.83 -8.17
N VAL A 423 4.74 -16.22 -7.45
CA VAL A 423 4.01 -15.35 -6.52
C VAL A 423 3.97 -15.94 -5.11
N VAL A 424 4.21 -15.10 -4.10
CA VAL A 424 4.22 -15.51 -2.68
C VAL A 424 2.81 -15.75 -2.12
N GLY A 425 1.81 -14.96 -2.54
CA GLY A 425 0.44 -15.04 -2.01
C GLY A 425 0.26 -14.46 -0.62
N ASN A 426 -0.96 -14.52 -0.09
CA ASN A 426 -1.32 -14.04 1.26
C ASN A 426 -0.99 -15.03 2.39
N CYS A 427 -0.11 -15.99 2.14
CA CYS A 427 0.31 -17.02 3.09
C CYS A 427 1.37 -16.49 4.07
N GLN A 428 1.03 -15.41 4.78
CA GLN A 428 1.94 -14.63 5.62
C GLN A 428 1.47 -14.57 7.10
N MET A 429 0.51 -15.41 7.49
CA MET A 429 0.11 -15.55 8.90
C MET A 429 1.06 -16.52 9.61
N GLN A 430 1.65 -16.09 10.73
CA GLN A 430 2.61 -16.90 11.49
C GLN A 430 1.99 -18.20 12.01
N CYS A 431 2.78 -19.28 12.04
CA CYS A 431 2.37 -20.53 12.68
C CYS A 431 2.25 -20.34 14.20
N MET A 432 1.20 -20.89 14.81
CA MET A 432 0.98 -20.80 16.26
C MET A 432 1.97 -21.66 17.07
N GLY A 433 2.53 -22.71 16.46
CA GLY A 433 3.59 -23.54 17.06
C GLY A 433 5.00 -22.96 16.93
N ASP A 434 5.28 -22.19 15.88
CA ASP A 434 6.57 -21.51 15.67
C ASP A 434 6.35 -20.19 14.90
N ASN A 435 6.60 -19.04 15.54
CA ASN A 435 6.36 -17.74 14.92
C ASN A 435 7.45 -17.29 13.93
N SER A 436 8.47 -18.11 13.67
CA SER A 436 9.41 -17.93 12.56
C SER A 436 8.90 -18.55 11.24
N GLU A 437 7.87 -19.39 11.29
CA GLU A 437 7.22 -19.98 10.11
C GLU A 437 5.91 -19.28 9.74
N PHE A 438 5.49 -19.43 8.47
CA PHE A 438 4.17 -19.03 7.98
C PHE A 438 3.26 -20.25 7.73
N CYS A 439 2.01 -20.17 8.19
CA CYS A 439 1.00 -21.23 8.12
C CYS A 439 -0.27 -20.71 7.44
N GLY A 440 -0.14 -20.35 6.16
CA GLY A 440 -1.23 -19.85 5.34
C GLY A 440 -1.69 -18.44 5.72
N GLY A 441 -2.98 -18.18 5.55
CA GLY A 441 -3.63 -16.91 5.87
C GLY A 441 -5.16 -17.07 5.88
N PRO A 442 -5.94 -15.97 5.91
CA PRO A 442 -7.38 -16.04 5.70
C PRO A 442 -7.69 -16.57 4.30
N SER A 443 -8.47 -17.65 4.19
CA SER A 443 -8.87 -18.26 2.90
C SER A 443 -7.67 -18.60 2.00
N THR A 444 -6.52 -18.94 2.57
CA THR A 444 -5.27 -19.19 1.84
C THR A 444 -4.40 -20.25 2.54
N LEU A 445 -4.01 -21.28 1.78
CA LEU A 445 -3.26 -22.44 2.26
C LEU A 445 -1.80 -22.36 1.83
N SER A 446 -0.86 -22.55 2.78
CA SER A 446 0.53 -22.86 2.45
C SER A 446 0.64 -24.31 2.02
N LEU A 447 0.63 -24.56 0.71
CA LEU A 447 0.50 -25.91 0.15
C LEU A 447 1.85 -26.61 0.03
N TYR A 448 1.92 -27.84 0.54
CA TYR A 448 3.04 -28.76 0.38
C TYR A 448 2.57 -30.03 -0.32
N GLN A 449 3.37 -30.55 -1.24
CA GLN A 449 3.09 -31.78 -1.96
C GLN A 449 4.23 -32.78 -1.79
N LYS A 450 3.88 -34.05 -1.60
CA LYS A 450 4.86 -35.13 -1.47
C LYS A 450 5.57 -35.37 -2.80
N CYS A 451 6.90 -35.32 -2.77
CA CYS A 451 7.75 -35.45 -3.94
C CYS A 451 7.73 -36.87 -4.53
N THR A 452 7.90 -36.97 -5.85
CA THR A 452 7.88 -38.24 -6.58
C THR A 452 9.22 -38.49 -7.28
N GLY A 453 9.94 -39.52 -6.84
CA GLY A 453 11.32 -39.79 -7.26
C GLY A 453 12.35 -39.06 -6.37
N ASP A 454 13.61 -39.05 -6.80
CA ASP A 454 14.75 -38.62 -5.98
C ASP A 454 14.95 -37.08 -5.94
N SER A 455 14.16 -36.31 -6.69
CA SER A 455 14.23 -34.85 -6.78
C SER A 455 13.04 -34.18 -6.10
N CYS A 456 13.30 -33.22 -5.22
CA CYS A 456 12.30 -32.47 -4.48
C CYS A 456 12.66 -30.99 -4.50
N THR A 457 11.78 -30.15 -5.06
CA THR A 457 12.09 -28.74 -5.39
C THR A 457 10.94 -27.84 -4.98
N ASN A 458 11.21 -26.83 -4.15
CA ASN A 458 10.21 -25.85 -3.73
C ASN A 458 9.86 -24.87 -4.86
N ALA A 459 8.63 -24.35 -4.84
CA ALA A 459 8.20 -23.25 -5.69
C ALA A 459 9.18 -22.07 -5.61
N GLN A 460 9.38 -21.40 -6.75
CA GLN A 460 10.25 -20.23 -6.85
C GLN A 460 9.38 -18.97 -6.98
N PHE A 461 9.82 -17.87 -6.39
CA PHE A 461 9.14 -16.58 -6.41
C PHE A 461 9.84 -15.57 -7.34
N GLY A 462 9.11 -14.51 -7.71
CA GLY A 462 9.52 -13.53 -8.70
C GLY A 462 9.42 -14.06 -10.14
N VAL A 463 9.56 -13.16 -11.11
CA VAL A 463 9.92 -13.56 -12.47
C VAL A 463 11.36 -14.06 -12.45
N SER A 464 11.59 -15.32 -12.84
CA SER A 464 12.91 -15.94 -12.67
C SER A 464 13.99 -15.17 -13.42
N SER A 465 14.86 -14.51 -12.66
CA SER A 465 15.93 -13.63 -13.15
C SER A 465 17.07 -14.44 -13.77
N GLY A 466 16.79 -15.01 -14.96
CA GLY A 466 17.71 -15.79 -15.77
C GLY A 466 19.04 -15.07 -15.91
N SER A 467 20.09 -15.65 -15.31
CA SER A 467 21.22 -14.92 -14.76
C SER A 467 21.92 -13.99 -15.77
N SER A 468 21.55 -12.72 -15.74
CA SER A 468 22.20 -11.66 -16.52
C SER A 468 23.54 -11.32 -15.87
N GLN A 469 24.53 -12.19 -16.06
CA GLN A 469 25.90 -11.90 -15.65
C GLN A 469 26.37 -10.61 -16.33
N VAL A 470 26.96 -9.71 -15.54
CA VAL A 470 27.52 -8.44 -16.02
C VAL A 470 28.80 -8.73 -16.81
N VAL A 471 28.64 -9.10 -18.08
CA VAL A 471 29.75 -9.32 -19.00
C VAL A 471 30.30 -7.95 -19.44
N ALA A 472 31.40 -7.54 -18.83
CA ALA A 472 32.09 -6.30 -19.17
C ALA A 472 32.54 -6.29 -20.65
N PRO A 473 32.49 -5.14 -21.35
CA PRO A 473 32.75 -5.07 -22.78
C PRO A 473 34.21 -5.36 -23.11
N SER A 474 34.45 -6.48 -23.82
CA SER A 474 35.73 -6.79 -24.46
C SER A 474 35.58 -6.67 -25.98
N GLY A 475 36.52 -5.99 -26.63
CA GLY A 475 36.34 -5.48 -28.00
C GLY A 475 36.58 -6.48 -29.13
N SER A 476 35.89 -6.22 -30.24
CA SER A 476 36.36 -6.36 -31.63
C SER A 476 37.12 -7.64 -32.06
N SER A 477 36.52 -8.50 -32.90
CA SER A 477 36.71 -8.38 -34.37
C SER A 477 36.22 -9.56 -35.23
N SER A 478 35.66 -9.21 -36.40
CA SER A 478 35.76 -9.91 -37.71
C SER A 478 35.03 -11.25 -38.01
N SER A 479 34.50 -11.32 -39.25
CA SER A 479 34.16 -12.53 -40.04
C SER A 479 32.98 -13.40 -39.57
N SER A 480 32.22 -14.11 -40.42
CA SER A 480 32.00 -14.00 -41.88
C SER A 480 30.76 -14.84 -42.29
N SER A 481 30.00 -14.41 -43.30
CA SER A 481 28.81 -15.14 -43.76
C SER A 481 29.13 -16.43 -44.53
N PRO A 482 28.40 -17.53 -44.33
CA PRO A 482 28.21 -18.57 -45.34
C PRO A 482 27.17 -18.11 -46.39
N GLY A 483 27.20 -18.66 -47.60
CA GLY A 483 26.24 -18.29 -48.64
C GLY A 483 26.01 -19.39 -49.68
N THR A 484 24.82 -19.39 -50.31
CA THR A 484 24.44 -20.38 -51.33
C THR A 484 23.60 -19.80 -52.47
N LYS A 485 24.30 -19.47 -53.56
CA LYS A 485 23.98 -19.72 -54.99
C LYS A 485 22.66 -19.22 -55.62
N THR A 486 22.87 -18.48 -56.72
CA THR A 486 22.06 -18.41 -57.98
C THR A 486 20.66 -17.78 -57.92
N SER A 487 20.19 -17.03 -58.92
CA SER A 487 20.61 -16.93 -60.35
C SER A 487 20.83 -15.47 -60.82
N ALA A 488 21.31 -15.28 -62.05
CA ALA A 488 21.79 -13.99 -62.58
C ALA A 488 20.84 -13.32 -63.59
N ALA A 489 20.93 -11.98 -63.70
CA ALA A 489 20.78 -11.24 -64.96
C ALA A 489 21.36 -9.80 -64.89
N SER A 490 22.12 -9.43 -65.94
CA SER A 490 22.30 -8.08 -66.54
C SER A 490 22.52 -6.82 -65.68
N ALA A 491 23.70 -6.20 -65.85
CA ALA A 491 23.93 -4.75 -65.72
C ALA A 491 23.69 -4.04 -67.10
N PRO A 492 23.75 -2.69 -67.27
CA PRO A 492 24.98 -1.91 -67.06
C PRO A 492 24.88 -0.45 -66.52
N ALA A 493 25.98 -0.01 -65.90
CA ALA A 493 26.63 1.33 -65.92
C ALA A 493 25.81 2.66 -65.89
N GLY A 494 26.20 3.56 -64.98
CA GLY A 494 25.83 4.99 -64.99
C GLY A 494 26.61 5.84 -63.98
N SER A 495 27.58 6.63 -64.45
CA SER A 495 28.42 7.60 -63.69
C SER A 495 27.60 8.73 -63.01
N SER A 496 28.05 9.41 -61.93
CA SER A 496 29.25 10.28 -61.95
C SER A 496 29.57 11.01 -60.63
N ALA A 497 30.83 11.45 -60.50
CA ALA A 497 31.38 12.70 -59.93
C ALA A 497 30.68 13.43 -58.74
N GLN A 498 31.31 13.56 -57.57
CA GLN A 498 32.24 14.63 -57.11
C GLN A 498 31.58 15.78 -56.31
N GLY A 499 32.25 16.23 -55.24
CA GLY A 499 31.83 17.39 -54.44
C GLY A 499 32.58 17.50 -53.11
N SER A 500 33.73 18.20 -53.10
CA SER A 500 34.58 18.37 -51.90
C SER A 500 34.42 19.75 -51.28
N SER A 501 34.46 19.84 -49.95
CA SER A 501 35.02 21.00 -49.24
C SER A 501 35.53 20.55 -47.86
N SER A 502 36.38 21.35 -47.22
CA SER A 502 37.15 20.95 -46.04
C SER A 502 37.40 22.12 -45.09
N GLY A 503 37.51 21.84 -43.80
CA GLY A 503 37.93 22.76 -42.74
C GLY A 503 38.48 21.97 -41.55
N SER A 504 39.62 22.39 -40.99
CA SER A 504 40.32 21.60 -39.96
C SER A 504 41.26 22.45 -39.08
N ALA A 505 41.13 22.26 -37.76
CA ALA A 505 42.02 22.62 -36.64
C ALA A 505 41.37 21.97 -35.38
N THR A 506 41.98 21.20 -34.45
CA THR A 506 43.35 21.14 -33.87
C THR A 506 43.69 22.42 -33.07
N SER A 507 44.10 22.42 -31.79
CA SER A 507 44.37 21.38 -30.77
C SER A 507 43.94 21.94 -29.36
N THR A 508 44.19 21.39 -28.16
CA THR A 508 45.19 20.42 -27.64
C THR A 508 44.67 19.76 -26.34
N ILE A 509 45.33 18.71 -25.83
CA ILE A 509 45.14 18.15 -24.47
C ILE A 509 46.25 18.67 -23.53
N VAL A 510 45.93 18.98 -22.27
CA VAL A 510 46.89 19.20 -21.16
C VAL A 510 46.35 18.54 -19.88
N SER A 511 47.21 18.09 -18.97
CA SER A 511 46.87 17.31 -17.76
C SER A 511 47.41 17.94 -16.45
N ALA A 512 46.99 17.38 -15.32
CA ALA A 512 47.37 17.73 -13.94
C ALA A 512 46.79 19.08 -13.43
N VAL A 513 46.64 19.36 -12.13
CA VAL A 513 47.38 18.92 -10.92
C VAL A 513 46.41 18.74 -9.72
N ALA A 514 46.75 17.89 -8.75
CA ALA A 514 46.09 17.83 -7.44
C ALA A 514 46.92 18.54 -6.34
N PRO A 515 46.31 19.29 -5.42
CA PRO A 515 46.94 19.71 -4.16
C PRO A 515 46.76 18.65 -3.08
N GLY A 516 47.68 18.59 -2.11
CA GLY A 516 47.61 17.62 -1.02
C GLY A 516 47.88 18.24 0.35
N SER A 517 47.38 17.56 1.39
CA SER A 517 47.85 17.53 2.79
C SER A 517 48.47 18.80 3.38
N GLU A 518 47.75 19.40 4.33
CA GLU A 518 48.34 19.84 5.60
C GLU A 518 47.66 19.14 6.78
N SER A 519 48.32 19.11 7.93
CA SER A 519 47.88 18.47 9.17
C SER A 519 48.30 19.32 10.36
N PRO A 520 47.51 19.29 11.44
CA PRO A 520 48.09 19.40 12.78
C PRO A 520 47.83 18.12 13.60
N THR A 521 48.83 17.74 14.39
CA THR A 521 48.77 16.59 15.30
C THR A 521 48.57 17.08 16.74
N THR A 522 47.60 16.52 17.47
CA THR A 522 47.59 16.56 18.94
C THR A 522 47.02 15.27 19.51
N LEU A 523 47.76 14.66 20.44
CA LEU A 523 47.32 13.49 21.20
C LEU A 523 46.27 13.89 22.25
N ALA A 524 45.27 13.03 22.44
CA ALA A 524 44.57 12.90 23.71
C ALA A 524 44.38 11.41 24.01
N THR A 525 45.08 10.91 25.03
CA THR A 525 45.00 9.50 25.43
C THR A 525 43.95 9.31 26.51
N VAL A 526 42.98 8.41 26.30
CA VAL A 526 42.17 7.82 27.38
C VAL A 526 42.26 6.30 27.27
N THR A 527 42.59 5.66 28.38
CA THR A 527 42.94 4.24 28.43
C THR A 527 41.78 3.41 28.98
N THR A 528 41.45 2.32 28.29
CA THR A 528 40.86 1.06 28.79
C THR A 528 39.98 1.07 30.06
N SER A 529 38.77 0.52 29.91
CA SER A 529 38.28 -0.47 30.89
C SER A 529 37.43 -1.54 30.20
N LYS A 530 37.87 -2.81 30.28
CA LYS A 530 37.17 -3.99 29.76
C LYS A 530 36.59 -4.78 30.93
N ALA A 531 35.26 -4.87 31.02
CA ALA A 531 34.53 -5.82 31.85
C ALA A 531 33.55 -6.55 30.92
N ALA A 532 33.75 -7.83 30.59
CA ALA A 532 33.59 -9.02 31.46
C ALA A 532 32.10 -9.42 31.54
N ALA A 533 31.78 -10.55 30.92
CA ALA A 533 30.42 -11.08 30.85
C ALA A 533 29.97 -11.66 32.20
N ILE A 534 28.67 -11.59 32.46
CA ILE A 534 28.00 -12.39 33.50
C ILE A 534 27.06 -13.34 32.77
N SER A 535 27.26 -14.64 32.99
CA SER A 535 26.33 -15.69 32.58
C SER A 535 25.59 -16.18 33.83
N SER A 536 24.27 -16.38 33.73
CA SER A 536 23.44 -16.90 34.81
C SER A 536 22.51 -17.99 34.28
N THR A 537 22.98 -19.24 34.37
CA THR A 537 22.19 -20.44 34.08
C THR A 537 21.61 -21.01 35.38
N THR A 538 20.29 -21.24 35.41
CA THR A 538 19.64 -22.06 36.44
C THR A 538 18.51 -22.90 35.85
N SER A 539 18.73 -24.22 35.84
CA SER A 539 17.69 -25.26 35.91
C SER A 539 17.19 -25.38 37.38
N SER A 540 16.12 -26.10 37.74
CA SER A 540 15.21 -27.00 37.00
C SER A 540 13.92 -27.29 37.80
N GLU A 541 12.96 -27.92 37.12
CA GLU A 541 12.02 -28.95 37.66
C GLU A 541 10.79 -28.57 38.51
N TYR A 542 10.00 -29.60 38.84
CA TYR A 542 8.55 -29.65 38.57
C TYR A 542 7.85 -30.67 39.48
N GLN A 543 6.75 -30.31 40.18
CA GLN A 543 5.67 -31.18 40.73
C GLN A 543 4.54 -30.27 41.30
N VAL A 544 3.26 -30.66 41.49
CA VAL A 544 2.22 -31.24 40.59
C VAL A 544 0.89 -31.36 41.39
N VAL A 545 -0.18 -30.63 40.99
CA VAL A 545 -1.64 -30.94 41.22
C VAL A 545 -2.13 -30.94 42.71
N PRO A 546 -3.44 -30.80 43.09
CA PRO A 546 -4.73 -30.61 42.36
C PRO A 546 -5.49 -29.29 42.70
N VAL A 547 -6.73 -28.94 42.28
CA VAL A 547 -7.61 -29.15 41.08
C VAL A 547 -8.92 -28.31 41.27
N ASN A 548 -9.63 -27.96 40.17
CA ASN A 548 -11.07 -27.61 40.04
C ASN A 548 -11.65 -26.16 40.18
N THR A 549 -12.04 -25.62 39.00
CA THR A 549 -13.40 -25.15 38.58
C THR A 549 -14.07 -23.82 39.00
N VAL A 550 -14.43 -23.05 37.94
CA VAL A 550 -15.78 -22.48 37.59
C VAL A 550 -16.16 -21.02 37.95
N SER A 551 -16.20 -20.20 36.88
CA SER A 551 -17.21 -19.22 36.41
C SER A 551 -17.75 -18.03 37.26
N VAL A 552 -17.54 -16.81 36.75
CA VAL A 552 -18.53 -15.99 35.97
C VAL A 552 -20.01 -16.15 36.41
N ASN A 553 -20.78 -15.11 36.80
CA ASN A 553 -21.16 -13.97 35.94
C ASN A 553 -21.74 -12.70 36.67
N THR A 554 -22.22 -11.74 35.85
CA THR A 554 -22.82 -10.42 36.12
C THR A 554 -24.21 -10.34 36.79
N ASN A 555 -24.49 -9.21 37.45
CA ASN A 555 -25.65 -8.30 37.25
C ASN A 555 -25.42 -6.99 38.05
N SER A 556 -25.82 -5.76 37.66
CA SER A 556 -26.85 -5.21 36.74
C SER A 556 -28.24 -4.99 37.36
N SER A 557 -28.98 -4.03 36.77
CA SER A 557 -30.40 -3.64 36.99
C SER A 557 -30.72 -2.72 38.21
N THR A 558 -31.69 -1.79 38.19
CA THR A 558 -32.46 -1.11 37.09
C THR A 558 -33.26 0.11 37.63
N GLU A 559 -33.59 1.08 36.74
CA GLU A 559 -34.89 1.83 36.70
C GLU A 559 -35.30 2.82 37.84
N SER A 560 -36.24 3.77 37.65
CA SER A 560 -37.04 4.21 36.47
C SER A 560 -37.58 5.66 36.61
N THR A 561 -38.29 6.11 35.57
CA THR A 561 -39.34 7.17 35.50
C THR A 561 -38.99 8.52 34.86
N SER A 562 -40.01 9.09 34.20
CA SER A 562 -40.03 10.30 33.36
C SER A 562 -41.23 11.17 33.81
N PRO A 563 -41.29 12.50 33.55
CA PRO A 563 -41.80 12.98 32.26
C PRO A 563 -41.17 14.28 31.71
N SER A 564 -41.44 14.59 30.43
CA SER A 564 -41.12 15.86 29.76
C SER A 564 -42.03 17.03 30.20
N PRO A 565 -41.68 18.29 29.87
CA PRO A 565 -42.46 18.96 28.82
C PRO A 565 -41.65 19.83 27.83
N THR A 566 -42.38 20.47 26.91
CA THR A 566 -41.99 21.43 25.86
C THR A 566 -41.60 22.83 26.44
N SER A 567 -41.16 23.89 25.73
CA SER A 567 -41.31 24.29 24.32
C SER A 567 -40.33 25.42 23.86
N SER A 568 -39.95 25.41 22.56
CA SER A 568 -39.62 26.53 21.62
C SER A 568 -39.32 27.98 22.10
N SER A 569 -38.26 28.60 21.53
CA SER A 569 -38.36 29.80 20.62
C SER A 569 -36.98 30.37 20.18
N SER A 570 -36.94 31.14 19.10
CA SER A 570 -35.75 31.74 18.43
C SER A 570 -35.95 33.27 18.25
N PRO A 571 -35.17 34.01 17.42
CA PRO A 571 -33.71 34.22 17.33
C PRO A 571 -33.31 35.73 17.43
N ALA A 572 -32.00 36.06 17.38
CA ALA A 572 -31.49 37.41 17.11
C ALA A 572 -30.07 37.34 16.45
N THR A 573 -29.94 37.65 15.16
CA THR A 573 -29.43 38.91 14.53
C THR A 573 -27.90 39.04 14.39
N ASP A 574 -27.48 39.21 13.14
CA ASP A 574 -26.13 39.50 12.63
C ASP A 574 -25.75 41.00 12.76
N PRO A 575 -24.47 41.40 12.58
CA PRO A 575 -24.11 42.03 11.29
C PRO A 575 -22.67 41.76 10.78
N SER A 576 -22.61 41.22 9.55
CA SER A 576 -21.64 41.39 8.45
C SER A 576 -20.46 42.38 8.57
N THR A 577 -19.28 41.90 8.14
CA THR A 577 -18.33 42.64 7.28
C THR A 577 -17.61 41.67 6.34
N ASP A 578 -17.53 42.00 5.04
CA ASP A 578 -16.89 41.20 3.99
C ASP A 578 -15.36 41.41 3.90
N ASP A 579 -14.64 40.41 3.37
CA ASP A 579 -13.47 40.56 2.48
C ASP A 579 -13.12 39.17 1.87
N ASP A 580 -12.55 39.15 0.66
CA ASP A 580 -12.56 37.98 -0.24
C ASP A 580 -11.58 36.83 0.11
N ALA A 581 -12.04 35.58 -0.10
CA ALA A 581 -11.19 34.39 -0.20
C ALA A 581 -11.85 33.33 -1.12
N ASP A 582 -11.31 33.14 -2.32
CA ASP A 582 -11.96 32.34 -3.37
C ASP A 582 -11.67 30.82 -3.25
N ALA A 583 -12.58 30.02 -3.82
CA ALA A 583 -12.84 28.62 -3.44
C ALA A 583 -11.65 27.63 -3.49
N VAL A 584 -11.42 26.94 -2.37
CA VAL A 584 -10.88 25.56 -2.34
C VAL A 584 -12.02 24.61 -1.93
N ILE A 585 -12.61 23.92 -2.91
CA ILE A 585 -13.66 22.91 -2.73
C ILE A 585 -13.31 21.77 -3.71
N ASP A 586 -12.71 20.65 -3.30
CA ASP A 586 -13.11 19.60 -2.32
C ASP A 586 -13.89 18.44 -3.00
N VAL A 587 -13.31 17.25 -2.92
CA VAL A 587 -13.78 15.99 -3.53
C VAL A 587 -14.85 15.30 -2.67
N ALA A 588 -15.04 15.72 -1.41
CA ALA A 588 -15.99 15.10 -0.48
C ALA A 588 -17.48 15.19 -0.90
N ALA A 589 -17.83 16.15 -1.78
CA ALA A 589 -19.22 16.47 -2.12
C ALA A 589 -20.01 15.31 -2.78
N ALA A 590 -19.34 14.34 -3.42
CA ALA A 590 -19.99 13.32 -4.23
C ALA A 590 -20.78 12.24 -3.45
N MET A 591 -20.54 12.06 -2.14
CA MET A 591 -21.05 10.88 -1.41
C MET A 591 -22.28 11.10 -0.50
N SER A 592 -22.77 12.34 -0.31
CA SER A 592 -23.83 12.62 0.66
C SER A 592 -25.27 12.54 0.13
N SER A 593 -25.50 12.17 -1.14
CA SER A 593 -26.80 12.40 -1.82
C SER A 593 -27.49 11.18 -2.48
N MET A 594 -27.22 9.93 -2.07
CA MET A 594 -28.00 8.76 -2.52
C MET A 594 -28.25 7.69 -1.42
N ARG A 595 -29.11 7.98 -0.44
CA ARG A 595 -29.69 6.95 0.47
C ARG A 595 -31.13 7.24 0.93
N ASN A 596 -32.11 7.31 0.02
CA ASN A 596 -33.51 7.06 0.40
C ASN A 596 -34.46 6.67 -0.76
N THR A 597 -34.38 5.43 -1.27
CA THR A 597 -35.44 4.82 -2.09
C THR A 597 -35.43 3.30 -1.97
N THR A 598 -36.43 2.71 -1.31
CA THR A 598 -36.73 1.27 -1.37
C THR A 598 -37.64 0.97 -2.57
N PRO A 599 -37.23 0.12 -3.53
CA PRO A 599 -38.13 -0.37 -4.59
C PRO A 599 -39.04 -1.46 -4.03
N ASN A 600 -40.35 -1.18 -3.94
CA ASN A 600 -41.37 -2.19 -3.69
C ASN A 600 -42.04 -2.53 -5.03
N ILE A 601 -41.77 -3.71 -5.59
CA ILE A 601 -42.31 -4.14 -6.89
C ILE A 601 -43.01 -5.50 -6.71
N SER A 602 -44.28 -5.53 -7.11
CA SER A 602 -45.15 -6.71 -7.09
C SER A 602 -44.97 -7.61 -8.31
N ASP A 603 -45.17 -8.91 -8.11
CA ASP A 603 -45.14 -10.00 -9.09
C ASP A 603 -46.07 -9.81 -10.31
N SER A 604 -45.65 -10.29 -11.48
CA SER A 604 -46.56 -10.73 -12.54
C SER A 604 -45.97 -11.83 -13.47
N GLY A 605 -45.81 -13.06 -12.96
CA GLY A 605 -46.55 -14.18 -13.56
C GLY A 605 -45.80 -15.31 -14.32
N SER A 606 -46.06 -16.53 -13.83
CA SER A 606 -46.11 -17.84 -14.54
C SER A 606 -44.80 -18.52 -15.00
N ALA A 607 -44.67 -19.85 -15.00
CA ALA A 607 -45.42 -20.94 -14.33
C ALA A 607 -44.65 -22.29 -14.42
N SER A 608 -45.17 -23.32 -13.75
CA SER A 608 -44.66 -24.70 -13.55
C SER A 608 -43.45 -24.81 -12.59
N SER A 609 -43.48 -25.52 -11.44
CA SER A 609 -44.20 -26.70 -10.90
C SER A 609 -43.44 -28.02 -11.00
N ASP A 610 -42.91 -28.48 -9.87
CA ASP A 610 -43.30 -29.77 -9.30
C ASP A 610 -43.00 -29.79 -7.78
N ALA A 611 -43.67 -30.68 -7.02
CA ALA A 611 -43.65 -30.68 -5.56
C ALA A 611 -43.81 -32.08 -4.94
N MET A 612 -43.20 -32.28 -3.77
CA MET A 612 -43.45 -33.37 -2.80
C MET A 612 -43.32 -32.81 -1.37
N ALA A 613 -43.96 -33.42 -0.37
CA ALA A 613 -44.27 -32.76 0.93
C ALA A 613 -44.21 -33.70 2.17
N SER A 614 -44.60 -33.16 3.34
CA SER A 614 -44.68 -33.74 4.71
C SER A 614 -43.36 -33.82 5.52
N GLY A 615 -43.35 -33.68 6.85
CA GLY A 615 -44.45 -33.28 7.77
C GLY A 615 -44.11 -33.36 9.28
N ASP A 616 -44.83 -32.58 10.09
CA ASP A 616 -45.02 -32.62 11.57
C ASP A 616 -43.85 -32.33 12.55
N ALA A 617 -44.17 -32.20 13.85
CA ALA A 617 -43.45 -31.39 14.87
C ALA A 617 -43.70 -31.86 16.34
N ASP A 618 -43.05 -31.26 17.34
CA ASP A 618 -43.55 -31.15 18.74
C ASP A 618 -42.80 -30.13 19.65
N ALA A 619 -43.26 -29.86 20.89
CA ALA A 619 -42.79 -28.76 21.78
C ALA A 619 -42.76 -29.07 23.33
N VAL A 620 -42.93 -28.04 24.20
CA VAL A 620 -43.10 -28.03 25.71
C VAL A 620 -41.79 -28.04 26.57
N SER A 621 -41.63 -27.49 27.80
CA SER A 621 -42.03 -26.24 28.54
C SER A 621 -41.33 -26.19 29.94
N ALA A 622 -41.26 -25.04 30.66
CA ALA A 622 -40.69 -24.95 32.03
C ALA A 622 -41.30 -23.82 32.96
N PRO A 623 -41.41 -23.97 34.31
CA PRO A 623 -42.06 -22.96 35.18
C PRO A 623 -41.43 -22.57 36.57
N GLN A 624 -41.70 -21.31 36.99
CA GLN A 624 -42.02 -20.79 38.36
C GLN A 624 -40.99 -20.60 39.52
N THR A 625 -41.35 -19.66 40.43
CA THR A 625 -40.68 -19.21 41.68
C THR A 625 -41.66 -19.26 42.88
N PRO A 626 -41.23 -19.19 44.17
CA PRO A 626 -41.40 -17.94 44.98
C PRO A 626 -40.44 -17.78 46.22
N GLY A 627 -40.54 -16.72 47.05
CA GLY A 627 -40.09 -16.82 48.47
C GLY A 627 -39.59 -15.63 49.36
N SER A 628 -40.27 -14.48 49.43
CA SER A 628 -40.37 -13.51 50.58
C SER A 628 -39.31 -13.30 51.72
N SER A 629 -39.23 -12.04 52.19
CA SER A 629 -39.03 -11.51 53.59
C SER A 629 -37.67 -10.90 54.03
N ALA A 630 -37.72 -10.00 55.04
CA ALA A 630 -36.63 -9.14 55.54
C ALA A 630 -36.66 -9.03 57.10
N PRO A 631 -35.62 -8.46 57.78
CA PRO A 631 -35.72 -7.04 58.21
C PRO A 631 -34.36 -6.26 58.33
N THR A 632 -34.44 -5.02 58.85
CA THR A 632 -33.40 -3.96 59.05
C THR A 632 -32.92 -3.87 60.53
N PRO A 633 -32.23 -2.81 61.08
CA PRO A 633 -31.44 -1.66 60.53
C PRO A 633 -30.07 -1.35 61.24
N GLY A 634 -29.35 -0.30 60.79
CA GLY A 634 -28.41 0.53 61.59
C GLY A 634 -27.43 1.38 60.74
N THR A 635 -27.51 2.72 60.58
CA THR A 635 -27.21 3.88 61.49
C THR A 635 -25.72 4.06 61.87
N SER A 636 -25.06 5.23 61.75
CA SER A 636 -25.51 6.61 61.43
C SER A 636 -24.35 7.59 61.09
N SER A 637 -24.70 8.85 60.71
CA SER A 637 -23.92 10.14 60.87
C SER A 637 -22.58 10.32 60.09
N LEU A 638 -22.39 11.37 59.25
CA LEU A 638 -22.25 12.84 59.50
C LEU A 638 -20.94 13.22 60.25
N SER A 639 -20.19 14.31 59.96
CA SER A 639 -20.19 15.30 58.85
C SER A 639 -18.93 16.23 58.92
N SER A 640 -18.59 16.94 57.83
CA SER A 640 -17.61 18.06 57.76
C SER A 640 -18.09 19.34 58.54
N PRO A 641 -17.43 20.55 58.57
CA PRO A 641 -16.26 21.05 57.79
C PRO A 641 -15.27 22.12 58.42
N THR A 642 -14.26 22.56 57.61
CA THR A 642 -13.63 23.91 57.49
C THR A 642 -12.62 24.57 58.49
N LYS A 643 -11.52 25.11 57.89
CA LYS A 643 -10.75 26.37 58.18
C LYS A 643 -9.88 26.49 59.47
N ALA A 644 -8.79 27.30 59.56
CA ALA A 644 -7.85 27.88 58.56
C ALA A 644 -6.63 28.63 59.21
N ALA A 645 -5.58 28.89 58.40
CA ALA A 645 -4.65 30.07 58.37
C ALA A 645 -3.31 30.12 59.16
N HIS A 646 -2.26 30.62 58.44
CA HIS A 646 -1.00 31.29 58.88
C HIS A 646 0.07 30.45 59.65
N SER A 647 1.40 30.69 59.59
CA SER A 647 2.35 31.54 58.78
C SER A 647 3.82 31.21 59.20
N SER A 648 4.96 31.66 58.64
CA SER A 648 5.45 32.05 57.27
C SER A 648 6.98 32.37 57.34
N SER A 649 7.68 32.55 56.19
CA SER A 649 9.08 33.09 56.03
C SER A 649 10.26 32.16 56.40
N VAL A 650 11.52 32.25 55.96
CA VAL A 650 12.33 33.04 54.96
C VAL A 650 13.31 32.00 54.32
N SER A 651 13.95 32.09 53.15
CA SER A 651 14.47 33.23 52.36
C SER A 651 14.52 32.92 50.87
#